data_AF-A0A5C4NTW7-F1
#
_entry.id   AF-A0A5C4NTW7-F1
#
_cell.length_a   1.000
_cell.length_b   1.000
_cell.length_c   1.000
_cell.angle_alpha   90.00
_cell.angle_beta   90.00
_cell.angle_gamma   90.00
#
_symmetry.space_group_name_H-M   'P 1'
#
loop_
_entity.id
_entity.type
_entity.pdbx_description
1 polymer ?
#
loop_
_entity_poly.entity_id
_entity_poly.type
_entity_poly.pdbx_seq_one_letter_code
_entity_poly.pdbx_strand_id
1 'polypeptide(L)'
;MINTAALFSTAFLPGQAGFDTDAITGLAEWRLDVPTLFKLLVGAGTQAIAWPIYGDGEDCPCVLAAPMAQAQASWQALSTLMDKPRDAAAIVARSAISALLAGGQPWLILDGVQLIAHDIGTPDYAAGLDALRAEAQMLHSALLRGDRDALAPLLTIGAASPATGYWSATADAQLADVEELGTDELPFLQGLEVVGWEEDALCYEVSTAGEPDVTGLVTPYGRWIVPLSQRYVDLGVYYADDGWITFATADAPDTHGVMDLNGTLVLPPAPGALYVISPHLLQRIDPDGASRLLRLPDGALLIDSVDNICLREDGLIDIKRQTDQADDDNKRNVYGVVDKMGKVVVPPAYSSVQDFGTKKKIAIVSQRIDGRFLFGLANSQGELLAPCQYEAIDCATTSSPPKLRKNRIFAIDAQGLACMLTLDGKPAFTPLYPPAHHLRGVAVQSDFLYVVKDGMAWSMDFTGQLLEQFDTVENFKANVTAQLSEAMGLGKKKSARRRSFTPAQILAKADHGQLRTMAALLLLGDADLAARCVDITLEALAEDDPEEEYEGDSPEAACFFLLWSTAADALGHGTTLDWKSVDEVPRIAQHIALPALRDFRWADQQDGDAMAEGLAAIAAYLAPHQLRLVNVQGGEDTYYLGVVRAQDAEAFKAVALQAALRPVLL
;
A
#
# COMPACT_ATOMS: atom_id res chain seq x y z
N MET A 1 5.55 8.76 7.08
CA MET A 1 6.90 9.24 7.50
C MET A 1 6.90 10.76 7.60
N ILE A 2 7.15 11.28 8.81
CA ILE A 2 7.15 12.71 9.11
C ILE A 2 8.56 13.26 8.95
N ASN A 3 8.79 14.04 7.90
CA ASN A 3 10.08 14.67 7.64
C ASN A 3 10.18 16.01 8.37
N THR A 4 11.36 16.36 8.88
CA THR A 4 11.56 17.59 9.66
C THR A 4 12.69 18.45 9.07
N ALA A 5 12.57 19.77 9.25
CA ALA A 5 13.63 20.74 9.10
C ALA A 5 14.10 21.20 10.49
N ALA A 6 15.41 21.26 10.69
CA ALA A 6 16.01 21.72 11.95
C ALA A 6 17.03 22.83 11.72
N LEU A 7 17.11 23.75 12.68
CA LEU A 7 18.24 24.65 12.86
C LEU A 7 18.99 24.28 14.12
N PHE A 8 20.29 24.11 13.98
CA PHE A 8 21.19 23.93 15.11
C PHE A 8 22.47 24.73 14.90
N SER A 9 23.26 24.84 15.97
CA SER A 9 24.53 25.56 15.93
C SER A 9 25.66 24.73 16.49
N THR A 10 26.85 24.95 15.92
CA THR A 10 28.08 24.28 16.33
C THR A 10 29.28 25.24 16.30
N ALA A 11 30.30 24.96 17.10
CA ALA A 11 31.51 25.77 17.20
C ALA A 11 32.45 25.55 16.02
N PHE A 12 32.45 24.32 15.50
CA PHE A 12 33.33 23.85 14.45
C PHE A 12 32.52 23.11 13.40
N LEU A 13 32.99 23.09 12.15
CA LEU A 13 32.39 22.25 11.10
C LEU A 13 33.08 20.88 11.04
N PRO A 14 32.44 19.86 10.45
CA PRO A 14 33.08 18.57 10.17
C PRO A 14 34.44 18.76 9.48
N GLY A 15 35.45 18.04 9.97
CA GLY A 15 36.84 18.15 9.51
C GLY A 15 37.68 19.26 10.16
N GLN A 16 37.09 20.14 10.99
CA GLN A 16 37.84 21.10 11.80
C GLN A 16 38.27 20.48 13.14
N ALA A 17 39.46 20.84 13.64
CA ALA A 17 39.93 20.38 14.93
C ALA A 17 39.03 20.91 16.06
N GLY A 18 38.42 20.00 16.83
CA GLY A 18 37.47 20.34 17.89
C GLY A 18 35.99 20.16 17.52
N PHE A 19 35.69 19.67 16.31
CA PHE A 19 34.33 19.24 15.98
C PHE A 19 33.90 18.06 16.86
N ASP A 20 32.73 18.20 17.48
CA ASP A 20 32.12 17.25 18.39
C ASP A 20 30.60 17.29 18.20
N THR A 21 29.98 16.15 17.95
CA THR A 21 28.53 16.03 17.75
C THR A 21 27.77 16.25 19.05
N ASP A 22 28.36 15.91 20.20
CA ASP A 22 27.74 16.09 21.52
C ASP A 22 27.70 17.56 21.95
N ALA A 23 28.46 18.42 21.27
CA ALA A 23 28.52 19.86 21.51
C ALA A 23 27.51 20.66 20.67
N ILE A 24 26.70 20.01 19.81
CA ILE A 24 25.73 20.68 18.96
C ILE A 24 24.57 21.23 19.81
N THR A 25 24.10 22.42 19.49
CA THR A 25 22.96 23.07 20.17
C THR A 25 21.83 23.30 19.19
N GLY A 26 20.71 22.60 19.34
CA GLY A 26 19.50 22.86 18.56
C GLY A 26 18.85 24.19 18.92
N LEU A 27 18.20 24.81 17.93
CA LEU A 27 17.63 26.15 18.02
C LEU A 27 16.17 26.18 17.57
N ALA A 28 15.83 25.42 16.53
CA ALA A 28 14.49 25.44 15.97
C ALA A 28 14.19 24.16 15.19
N GLU A 29 12.91 23.79 15.12
CA GLU A 29 12.42 22.65 14.35
C GLU A 29 11.09 22.97 13.64
N TRP A 30 10.79 22.24 12.57
CA TRP A 30 9.51 22.32 11.86
C TRP A 30 9.26 21.08 10.99
N ARG A 31 8.05 20.54 10.97
CA ARG A 31 7.71 19.33 10.21
C ARG A 31 7.18 19.67 8.81
N LEU A 32 7.36 18.74 7.86
CA LEU A 32 6.84 18.70 6.48
C LEU A 32 7.43 19.72 5.48
N ASP A 33 7.97 20.84 5.93
CA ASP A 33 8.64 21.82 5.07
C ASP A 33 9.75 22.60 5.79
N VAL A 34 10.52 23.39 5.02
CA VAL A 34 11.56 24.28 5.56
C VAL A 34 10.98 25.69 5.72
N PRO A 35 10.87 26.23 6.96
CA PRO A 35 10.40 27.59 7.21
C PRO A 35 11.17 28.65 6.42
N THR A 36 10.46 29.68 5.94
CA THR A 36 11.07 30.80 5.19
C THR A 36 12.17 31.51 6.01
N LEU A 37 11.99 31.59 7.33
CA LEU A 37 12.98 32.19 8.22
C LEU A 37 14.27 31.36 8.25
N PHE A 38 14.18 30.03 8.25
CA PHE A 38 15.37 29.17 8.29
C PHE A 38 16.24 29.41 7.05
N LYS A 39 15.60 29.44 5.87
CA LYS A 39 16.25 29.77 4.59
C LYS A 39 16.87 31.17 4.61
N LEU A 40 16.15 32.17 5.12
CA LEU A 40 16.65 33.55 5.21
C LEU A 40 17.90 33.66 6.09
N LEU A 41 17.93 32.95 7.23
CA LEU A 41 19.01 33.03 8.21
C LEU A 41 20.31 32.41 7.69
N VAL A 42 20.25 31.27 6.99
CA VAL A 42 21.44 30.69 6.35
C VAL A 42 21.93 31.55 5.17
N GLY A 43 21.04 32.30 4.52
CA GLY A 43 21.33 33.45 3.66
C GLY A 43 22.34 33.21 2.53
N ALA A 44 22.96 34.29 2.04
CA ALA A 44 23.77 34.25 0.81
C ALA A 44 25.19 33.65 0.98
N GLY A 45 25.73 33.64 2.21
CA GLY A 45 27.02 33.02 2.54
C GLY A 45 26.93 31.53 2.85
N THR A 46 25.79 30.88 2.56
CA THR A 46 25.61 29.47 2.87
C THR A 46 26.47 28.56 1.98
N GLN A 47 27.03 27.52 2.61
CA GLN A 47 27.81 26.49 1.95
C GLN A 47 27.19 25.12 2.22
N ALA A 48 27.16 24.28 1.20
CA ALA A 48 26.79 22.88 1.35
C ALA A 48 27.97 22.13 1.98
N ILE A 49 27.70 21.36 3.03
CA ILE A 49 28.72 20.59 3.76
C ILE A 49 28.25 19.16 3.98
N ALA A 50 29.20 18.22 4.03
CA ALA A 50 28.93 16.86 4.48
C ALA A 50 28.69 16.87 5.99
N TRP A 51 27.80 16.01 6.46
CA TRP A 51 27.47 15.86 7.87
C TRP A 51 27.63 14.39 8.28
N PRO A 52 28.45 14.07 9.30
CA PRO A 52 28.98 12.73 9.53
C PRO A 52 27.99 11.72 10.13
N ILE A 53 26.70 12.04 10.09
CA ILE A 53 25.65 11.34 10.84
C ILE A 53 24.71 10.58 9.92
N TYR A 54 24.57 11.02 8.67
CA TYR A 54 23.81 10.30 7.66
C TYR A 54 24.72 9.25 7.01
N GLY A 55 24.46 7.97 7.30
CA GLY A 55 25.17 6.83 6.71
C GLY A 55 24.82 6.63 5.23
N ASP A 56 25.77 6.05 4.48
CA ASP A 56 25.88 6.00 3.01
C ASP A 56 25.97 7.38 2.33
N GLY A 57 27.19 7.78 1.97
CA GLY A 57 27.50 9.10 1.42
C GLY A 57 28.26 10.02 2.39
N GLU A 58 29.01 9.46 3.35
CA GLU A 58 29.69 10.13 4.49
C GLU A 58 30.53 11.39 4.13
N ASP A 59 30.93 11.55 2.86
CA ASP A 59 31.70 12.70 2.37
C ASP A 59 30.90 13.65 1.44
N CYS A 60 29.63 13.36 1.17
CA CYS A 60 28.79 14.13 0.26
C CYS A 60 28.07 15.28 0.99
N PRO A 61 27.99 16.49 0.40
CA PRO A 61 27.25 17.58 1.00
C PRO A 61 25.75 17.25 1.19
N CYS A 62 25.26 17.42 2.41
CA CYS A 62 23.87 17.11 2.79
C CYS A 62 23.17 18.20 3.59
N VAL A 63 23.90 19.08 4.26
CA VAL A 63 23.32 20.19 5.03
C VAL A 63 23.87 21.54 4.56
N LEU A 64 23.18 22.62 4.93
CA LEU A 64 23.59 23.99 4.63
C LEU A 64 24.17 24.66 5.87
N ALA A 65 25.39 25.19 5.80
CA ALA A 65 26.04 25.89 6.90
C ALA A 65 26.25 27.37 6.57
N ALA A 66 26.09 28.23 7.58
CA ALA A 66 26.32 29.66 7.47
C ALA A 66 26.93 30.23 8.77
N PRO A 67 27.71 31.33 8.71
CA PRO A 67 28.18 32.00 9.91
C PRO A 67 27.01 32.53 10.75
N MET A 68 26.98 32.25 12.05
CA MET A 68 25.94 32.72 12.97
C MET A 68 25.82 34.25 12.97
N ALA A 69 26.94 34.97 12.81
CA ALA A 69 26.95 36.42 12.68
C ALA A 69 26.09 36.92 11.50
N GLN A 70 26.01 36.15 10.40
CA GLN A 70 25.15 36.48 9.27
C GLN A 70 23.66 36.28 9.62
N ALA A 71 23.32 35.20 10.31
CA ALA A 71 21.96 34.93 10.77
C ALA A 71 21.49 36.03 11.72
N GLN A 72 22.33 36.43 12.68
CA GLN A 72 22.08 37.55 13.59
C GLN A 72 21.83 38.86 12.83
N ALA A 73 22.67 39.18 11.84
CA ALA A 73 22.50 40.38 11.01
C ALA A 73 21.20 40.33 10.17
N SER A 74 20.88 39.16 9.62
CA SER A 74 19.66 38.96 8.81
C SER A 74 18.40 39.09 9.67
N TRP A 75 18.40 38.51 10.87
CA TRP A 75 17.32 38.67 11.85
C TRP A 75 17.15 40.13 12.29
N GLN A 76 18.26 40.83 12.54
CA GLN A 76 18.22 42.24 12.90
C GLN A 76 17.63 43.09 11.77
N ALA A 77 18.07 42.88 10.52
CA ALA A 77 17.54 43.57 9.35
C ALA A 77 16.04 43.28 9.15
N LEU A 78 15.63 42.01 9.24
CA LEU A 78 14.22 41.62 9.12
C LEU A 78 13.37 42.28 10.22
N SER A 79 13.85 42.29 11.46
CA SER A 79 13.18 42.92 12.60
C SER A 79 12.93 44.41 12.39
N THR A 80 13.76 45.12 11.61
CA THR A 80 13.51 46.53 11.26
C THR A 80 12.40 46.73 10.23
N LEU A 81 12.14 45.72 9.39
CA LEU A 81 11.06 45.74 8.39
C LEU A 81 9.71 45.30 8.97
N MET A 82 9.74 44.48 10.03
CA MET A 82 8.56 43.98 10.72
C MET A 82 7.88 45.09 11.54
N ASP A 83 6.55 45.09 11.52
CA ASP A 83 5.78 45.95 12.41
C ASP A 83 6.05 45.58 13.88
N LYS A 84 5.93 46.56 14.78
CA LYS A 84 6.05 46.30 16.21
C LYS A 84 5.02 45.25 16.64
N PRO A 85 5.42 44.21 17.39
CA PRO A 85 4.51 43.17 17.83
C PRO A 85 3.44 43.80 18.73
N ARG A 86 2.17 43.43 18.50
CA ARG A 86 1.02 44.04 19.19
C ARG A 86 0.51 43.18 20.34
N ASP A 87 0.80 41.88 20.33
CA ASP A 87 0.40 40.92 21.35
C ASP A 87 1.62 40.30 22.07
N ALA A 88 1.36 39.76 23.26
CA ALA A 88 2.39 39.19 24.13
C ALA A 88 3.06 37.96 23.51
N ALA A 89 2.33 37.14 22.77
CA ALA A 89 2.87 35.91 22.20
C ALA A 89 3.87 36.22 21.07
N ALA A 90 3.57 37.21 20.23
CA ALA A 90 4.50 37.71 19.20
C ALA A 90 5.75 38.37 19.82
N ILE A 91 5.61 39.06 20.96
CA ILE A 91 6.75 39.61 21.71
C ILE A 91 7.66 38.48 22.22
N VAL A 92 7.07 37.47 22.84
CA VAL A 92 7.80 36.31 23.38
C VAL A 92 8.50 35.56 22.26
N ALA A 93 7.81 35.24 21.15
CA ALA A 93 8.38 34.53 20.02
C ALA A 93 9.60 35.26 19.42
N ARG A 94 9.48 36.56 19.14
CA ARG A 94 10.60 37.37 18.61
C ARG A 94 11.76 37.46 19.60
N SER A 95 11.47 37.52 20.90
CA SER A 95 12.49 37.57 21.95
C SER A 95 13.22 36.24 22.08
N ALA A 96 12.52 35.12 21.96
CA ALA A 96 13.09 33.78 21.95
C ALA A 96 14.06 33.58 20.76
N ILE A 97 13.63 33.94 19.53
CA ILE A 97 14.50 33.89 18.34
C ILE A 97 15.77 34.73 18.57
N SER A 98 15.60 35.97 19.04
CA SER A 98 16.74 36.87 19.31
C SER A 98 17.71 36.30 20.35
N ALA A 99 17.19 35.71 21.42
CA ALA A 99 18.00 35.12 22.48
C ALA A 99 18.77 33.88 22.01
N LEU A 100 18.11 32.98 21.27
CA LEU A 100 18.73 31.77 20.74
C LEU A 100 19.81 32.07 19.70
N LEU A 101 19.56 33.02 18.79
CA LEU A 101 20.58 33.47 17.84
C LEU A 101 21.77 34.16 18.53
N ALA A 102 21.54 34.90 19.61
CA ALA A 102 22.60 35.56 20.36
C ALA A 102 23.45 34.58 21.19
N GLY A 103 22.83 33.52 21.72
CA GLY A 103 23.50 32.45 22.47
C GLY A 103 24.07 31.34 21.59
N GLY A 104 23.75 31.32 20.30
CA GLY A 104 24.16 30.29 19.36
C GLY A 104 25.67 30.27 19.09
N GLN A 105 26.15 29.10 18.67
CA GLN A 105 27.56 28.86 18.37
C GLN A 105 27.96 29.46 17.00
N PRO A 106 29.26 29.65 16.70
CA PRO A 106 29.76 30.32 15.49
C PRO A 106 29.15 29.92 14.14
N TRP A 107 28.74 28.66 13.97
CA TRP A 107 28.09 28.17 12.77
C TRP A 107 26.62 27.85 13.03
N LEU A 108 25.76 28.34 12.14
CA LEU A 108 24.36 27.93 12.02
C LEU A 108 24.26 26.88 10.92
N ILE A 109 23.58 25.78 11.20
CA ILE A 109 23.35 24.69 10.27
C ILE A 109 21.84 24.57 10.05
N LEU A 110 21.45 24.47 8.78
CA LEU A 110 20.13 24.07 8.35
C LEU A 110 20.19 22.63 7.86
N ASP A 111 19.53 21.78 8.61
CA ASP A 111 19.22 20.42 8.20
C ASP A 111 17.80 20.37 7.62
N GLY A 112 17.73 19.81 6.42
CA GLY A 112 16.50 19.43 5.75
C GLY A 112 16.71 18.18 4.92
N VAL A 113 17.61 17.28 5.36
CA VAL A 113 17.98 16.07 4.61
C VAL A 113 16.75 15.25 4.27
N GLN A 114 15.87 15.00 5.26
CA GLN A 114 14.63 14.25 5.09
C GLN A 114 13.64 14.92 4.11
N LEU A 115 13.78 16.21 3.83
CA LEU A 115 12.87 16.97 2.95
C LEU A 115 13.31 16.96 1.49
N ILE A 116 14.49 16.43 1.17
CA ILE A 116 14.95 16.23 -0.21
C ILE A 116 14.71 14.76 -0.57
N ALA A 117 13.78 14.51 -1.50
CA ALA A 117 13.28 13.16 -1.83
C ALA A 117 14.23 12.33 -2.71
N HIS A 118 15.52 12.31 -2.38
CA HIS A 118 16.57 11.57 -3.09
C HIS A 118 17.67 11.12 -2.12
N ASP A 119 18.42 10.08 -2.47
CA ASP A 119 19.53 9.61 -1.63
C ASP A 119 20.70 10.59 -1.66
N ILE A 120 21.38 10.75 -0.53
CA ILE A 120 22.61 11.56 -0.42
C ILE A 120 23.66 11.06 -1.43
N GLY A 121 24.38 11.99 -2.05
CA GLY A 121 25.40 11.68 -3.06
C GLY A 121 24.87 11.47 -4.48
N THR A 122 23.55 11.44 -4.67
CA THR A 122 22.95 11.45 -6.01
C THR A 122 22.98 12.84 -6.64
N PRO A 123 23.02 12.96 -7.99
CA PRO A 123 22.90 14.24 -8.68
C PRO A 123 21.60 14.99 -8.35
N ASP A 124 20.50 14.26 -8.17
CA ASP A 124 19.19 14.83 -7.89
C ASP A 124 19.11 15.41 -6.48
N TYR A 125 19.71 14.74 -5.49
CA TYR A 125 19.85 15.29 -4.15
C TYR A 125 20.71 16.56 -4.12
N ALA A 126 21.86 16.54 -4.81
CA ALA A 126 22.71 17.72 -4.93
C ALA A 126 21.97 18.91 -5.58
N ALA A 127 21.15 18.64 -6.60
CA ALA A 127 20.30 19.65 -7.23
C ALA A 127 19.24 20.22 -6.27
N GLY A 128 18.64 19.37 -5.42
CA GLY A 128 17.70 19.80 -4.37
C GLY A 128 18.36 20.72 -3.33
N LEU A 129 19.55 20.36 -2.86
CA LEU A 129 20.32 21.16 -1.91
C LEU A 129 20.75 22.51 -2.51
N ASP A 130 21.14 22.50 -3.79
CA ASP A 130 21.46 23.72 -4.53
C ASP A 130 20.24 24.63 -4.75
N ALA A 131 19.05 24.06 -4.97
CA ALA A 131 17.81 24.82 -5.06
C ALA A 131 17.49 25.52 -3.73
N LEU A 132 17.63 24.81 -2.60
CA LEU A 132 17.44 25.40 -1.26
C LEU A 132 18.43 26.54 -0.99
N ARG A 133 19.69 26.37 -1.40
CA ARG A 133 20.71 27.42 -1.32
C ARG A 133 20.38 28.64 -2.20
N ALA A 134 19.88 28.41 -3.41
CA ALA A 134 19.47 29.49 -4.31
C ALA A 134 18.29 30.29 -3.72
N GLU A 135 17.32 29.62 -3.10
CA GLU A 135 16.21 30.27 -2.39
C GLU A 135 16.70 31.13 -1.22
N ALA A 136 17.62 30.60 -0.40
CA ALA A 136 18.25 31.36 0.69
C ALA A 136 18.94 32.64 0.20
N GLN A 137 19.66 32.54 -0.92
CA GLN A 137 20.32 33.70 -1.55
C GLN A 137 19.31 34.72 -2.09
N MET A 138 18.21 34.26 -2.69
CA MET A 138 17.13 35.13 -3.17
C MET A 138 16.47 35.90 -2.03
N LEU A 139 16.12 35.22 -0.94
CA LEU A 139 15.53 35.81 0.26
C LEU A 139 16.47 36.83 0.91
N HIS A 140 17.76 36.50 1.03
CA HIS A 140 18.76 37.43 1.55
C HIS A 140 18.89 38.67 0.66
N SER A 141 18.89 38.49 -0.67
CA SER A 141 18.94 39.62 -1.61
C SER A 141 17.69 40.50 -1.52
N ALA A 142 16.51 39.90 -1.31
CA ALA A 142 15.26 40.63 -1.06
C ALA A 142 15.34 41.44 0.25
N LEU A 143 15.89 40.85 1.31
CA LEU A 143 16.12 41.52 2.59
C LEU A 143 17.01 42.75 2.45
N LEU A 144 18.13 42.64 1.72
CA LEU A 144 19.02 43.78 1.47
C LEU A 144 18.36 44.90 0.67
N ARG A 145 17.40 44.57 -0.21
CA ARG A 145 16.62 45.57 -0.96
C ARG A 145 15.44 46.16 -0.18
N GLY A 146 15.09 45.57 0.98
CA GLY A 146 13.86 45.91 1.70
C GLY A 146 12.58 45.52 0.93
N ASP A 147 12.67 44.48 0.11
CA ASP A 147 11.60 43.99 -0.77
C ASP A 147 10.50 43.29 0.05
N ARG A 148 9.46 44.06 0.41
CA ARG A 148 8.40 43.60 1.31
C ARG A 148 7.51 42.53 0.70
N ASP A 149 7.35 42.52 -0.62
CA ASP A 149 6.49 41.54 -1.30
C ASP A 149 7.15 40.17 -1.29
N ALA A 150 8.45 40.10 -1.59
CA ALA A 150 9.22 38.85 -1.50
C ALA A 150 9.36 38.33 -0.06
N LEU A 151 9.27 39.21 0.95
CA LEU A 151 9.34 38.87 2.37
C LEU A 151 7.98 38.78 3.05
N ALA A 152 6.88 38.89 2.31
CA ALA A 152 5.53 38.97 2.87
C ALA A 152 5.23 37.89 3.92
N PRO A 153 5.59 36.60 3.75
CA PRO A 153 5.36 35.56 4.76
C PRO A 153 6.01 35.84 6.12
N LEU A 154 7.14 36.55 6.13
CA LEU A 154 7.89 36.92 7.33
C LEU A 154 7.46 38.28 7.90
N LEU A 155 6.62 39.05 7.21
CA LEU A 155 6.18 40.37 7.67
C LEU A 155 4.77 40.35 8.29
N THR A 156 3.95 39.34 7.99
CA THR A 156 2.56 39.20 8.47
C THR A 156 2.41 38.54 9.85
N ILE A 157 3.46 38.55 10.68
CA ILE A 157 3.62 37.68 11.86
C ILE A 157 2.65 37.98 13.02
N GLY A 158 1.84 36.98 13.39
CA GLY A 158 1.36 36.66 14.75
C GLY A 158 2.10 35.44 15.32
N ALA A 159 1.89 35.08 16.59
CA ALA A 159 2.65 34.02 17.28
C ALA A 159 2.54 32.64 16.60
N ALA A 160 3.69 31.96 16.46
CA ALA A 160 3.86 30.65 15.79
C ALA A 160 3.33 30.61 14.35
N SER A 161 4.01 31.33 13.45
CA SER A 161 3.74 31.24 12.01
C SER A 161 4.55 30.09 11.38
N PRO A 162 3.97 29.33 10.43
CA PRO A 162 4.73 28.36 9.64
C PRO A 162 5.98 28.95 8.98
N ALA A 163 5.95 30.24 8.64
CA ALA A 163 7.09 30.93 8.05
C ALA A 163 8.30 31.05 9.00
N THR A 164 8.08 31.00 10.32
CA THR A 164 9.15 31.17 11.33
C THR A 164 9.67 29.87 11.92
N GLY A 165 8.89 28.78 11.87
CA GLY A 165 9.20 27.55 12.59
C GLY A 165 8.98 27.66 14.11
N TYR A 166 9.25 26.58 14.84
CA TYR A 166 9.24 26.54 16.31
C TYR A 166 10.65 26.69 16.86
N TRP A 167 10.86 27.56 17.86
CA TRP A 167 12.18 27.88 18.40
C TRP A 167 12.29 27.49 19.87
N SER A 168 13.29 26.68 20.21
CA SER A 168 13.58 26.24 21.58
C SER A 168 15.07 25.92 21.74
N ALA A 169 15.60 26.14 22.96
CA ALA A 169 16.94 25.69 23.33
C ALA A 169 17.04 24.16 23.49
N THR A 170 15.91 23.48 23.51
CA THR A 170 15.79 22.02 23.58
C THR A 170 15.39 21.40 22.24
N ALA A 171 15.26 22.19 21.17
CA ALA A 171 14.97 21.65 19.84
C ALA A 171 16.06 20.65 19.46
N ASP A 172 15.68 19.57 18.77
CA ASP A 172 16.67 18.58 18.35
C ASP A 172 17.50 19.11 17.17
N ALA A 173 18.75 18.67 17.12
CA ALA A 173 19.58 18.81 15.93
C ALA A 173 19.33 17.71 14.89
N GLN A 174 18.37 16.80 15.16
CA GLN A 174 17.98 15.64 14.35
C GLN A 174 19.18 14.90 13.76
N LEU A 175 20.00 14.42 14.68
CA LEU A 175 21.18 13.62 14.38
C LEU A 175 20.82 12.11 14.25
N ALA A 176 19.53 11.77 14.16
CA ALA A 176 18.99 10.42 13.96
C ALA A 176 17.49 10.52 13.64
N ASP A 177 16.86 9.38 13.32
CA ASP A 177 15.40 9.27 13.28
C ASP A 177 14.81 9.59 14.67
N VAL A 178 13.62 10.21 14.70
CA VAL A 178 12.96 10.56 15.96
C VAL A 178 12.42 9.28 16.60
N GLU A 179 12.93 8.94 17.78
CA GLU A 179 12.58 7.74 18.52
C GLU A 179 11.96 8.06 19.90
N GLU A 180 11.31 7.07 20.51
CA GLU A 180 10.84 7.17 21.88
C GLU A 180 12.04 7.20 22.85
N LEU A 181 12.14 8.29 23.63
CA LEU A 181 13.08 8.45 24.73
C LEU A 181 12.49 7.99 26.07
N GLY A 182 13.34 7.67 27.04
CA GLY A 182 12.91 7.38 28.40
C GLY A 182 12.22 8.59 29.03
N THR A 183 11.00 8.42 29.55
CA THR A 183 10.23 9.55 30.13
C THR A 183 10.93 10.19 31.33
N ASP A 184 11.80 9.46 32.02
CA ASP A 184 12.66 9.94 33.10
C ASP A 184 13.78 10.88 32.62
N GLU A 185 14.15 10.80 31.34
CA GLU A 185 15.13 11.67 30.68
C GLU A 185 14.51 12.99 30.18
N LEU A 186 13.18 13.15 30.30
CA LEU A 186 12.42 14.28 29.77
C LEU A 186 11.81 15.16 30.88
N PRO A 187 12.55 16.13 31.45
CA PRO A 187 12.07 16.97 32.56
C PRO A 187 10.76 17.71 32.29
N PHE A 188 10.46 18.04 31.02
CA PHE A 188 9.23 18.74 30.66
C PHE A 188 7.97 17.85 30.76
N LEU A 189 8.12 16.53 30.87
CA LEU A 189 7.02 15.60 31.16
C LEU A 189 6.74 15.49 32.67
N GLN A 190 7.61 16.01 33.53
CA GLN A 190 7.43 15.91 34.99
C GLN A 190 6.13 16.59 35.44
N GLY A 191 5.28 15.84 36.12
CA GLY A 191 3.99 16.31 36.62
C GLY A 191 2.83 16.16 35.61
N LEU A 192 3.09 15.59 34.44
CA LEU A 192 2.07 15.14 33.49
C LEU A 192 1.83 13.63 33.64
N GLU A 193 0.64 13.17 33.26
CA GLU A 193 0.36 11.76 33.04
C GLU A 193 0.69 11.44 31.58
N VAL A 194 1.69 10.58 31.34
CA VAL A 194 2.04 10.14 29.98
C VAL A 194 1.14 8.97 29.62
N VAL A 195 0.35 9.14 28.56
CA VAL A 195 -0.57 8.11 28.05
C VAL A 195 0.22 7.08 27.24
N GLY A 196 1.09 7.55 26.33
CA GLY A 196 1.92 6.70 25.50
C GLY A 196 2.73 7.46 24.44
N TRP A 197 3.48 6.72 23.65
CA TRP A 197 4.16 7.17 22.44
C TRP A 197 3.28 6.94 21.21
N GLU A 198 3.03 8.00 20.44
CA GLU A 198 2.29 7.95 19.19
C GLU A 198 3.26 7.82 18.01
N GLU A 199 3.44 6.61 17.50
CA GLU A 199 4.39 6.30 16.42
C GLU A 199 4.07 7.08 15.14
N ASP A 200 2.80 7.14 14.73
CA ASP A 200 2.37 7.81 13.50
C ASP A 200 2.61 9.33 13.56
N ALA A 201 2.60 9.92 14.76
CA ALA A 201 2.78 11.35 14.98
C ALA A 201 4.15 11.72 15.57
N LEU A 202 4.98 10.74 15.93
CA LEU A 202 6.29 10.90 16.58
C LEU A 202 6.24 11.86 17.78
N CYS A 203 5.31 11.62 18.71
CA CYS A 203 5.13 12.45 19.90
C CYS A 203 4.57 11.66 21.09
N TYR A 204 4.74 12.19 22.29
CA TYR A 204 4.07 11.68 23.49
C TYR A 204 2.67 12.25 23.60
N GLU A 205 1.69 11.37 23.82
CA GLU A 205 0.38 11.75 24.30
C GLU A 205 0.42 11.90 25.83
N VAL A 206 -0.05 13.05 26.31
CA VAL A 206 0.00 13.43 27.73
C VAL A 206 -1.32 14.04 28.18
N SER A 207 -1.60 13.95 29.48
CA SER A 207 -2.73 14.62 30.13
C SER A 207 -2.33 15.22 31.48
N THR A 208 -3.20 16.05 32.05
CA THR A 208 -3.03 16.52 33.43
C THR A 208 -3.66 15.55 34.42
N ALA A 209 -3.00 15.32 35.55
CA ALA A 209 -3.54 14.48 36.62
C ALA A 209 -4.97 14.92 37.01
N GLY A 210 -5.91 13.98 36.89
CA GLY A 210 -7.33 14.20 37.20
C GLY A 210 -8.20 14.71 36.05
N GLU A 211 -7.63 14.97 34.86
CA GLU A 211 -8.38 15.25 33.62
C GLU A 211 -7.86 14.38 32.46
N PRO A 212 -8.03 13.05 32.50
CA PRO A 212 -7.43 12.13 31.52
C PRO A 212 -8.01 12.28 30.11
N ASP A 213 -9.23 12.80 29.98
CA ASP A 213 -9.90 12.98 28.68
C ASP A 213 -9.31 14.15 27.88
N VAL A 214 -8.70 15.13 28.55
CA VAL A 214 -8.04 16.26 27.89
C VAL A 214 -6.60 15.88 27.61
N THR A 215 -6.32 15.62 26.34
CA THR A 215 -5.01 15.15 25.90
C THR A 215 -4.25 16.23 25.14
N GLY A 216 -2.94 16.13 25.20
CA GLY A 216 -1.99 16.98 24.51
C GLY A 216 -0.91 16.14 23.86
N LEU A 217 -0.26 16.71 22.87
CA LEU A 217 0.81 16.06 22.11
C LEU A 217 2.06 16.89 22.23
N VAL A 218 3.15 16.26 22.67
CA VAL A 218 4.46 16.89 22.85
C VAL A 218 5.55 16.06 22.19
N THR A 219 6.38 16.68 21.36
CA THR A 219 7.53 15.99 20.75
C THR A 219 8.52 15.55 21.84
N PRO A 220 9.43 14.59 21.56
CA PRO A 220 10.52 14.24 22.48
C PRO A 220 11.43 15.39 22.90
N TYR A 221 11.30 16.54 22.25
CA TYR A 221 12.14 17.72 22.45
C TYR A 221 11.40 18.84 23.19
N GLY A 222 10.19 18.56 23.68
CA GLY A 222 9.39 19.47 24.50
C GLY A 222 8.54 20.47 23.71
N ARG A 223 8.44 20.31 22.38
CA ARG A 223 7.52 21.13 21.57
C ARG A 223 6.11 20.61 21.71
N TRP A 224 5.19 21.47 22.15
CA TRP A 224 3.77 21.17 22.11
C TRP A 224 3.22 21.28 20.69
N ILE A 225 2.75 20.16 20.14
CA ILE A 225 1.91 20.12 18.95
C ILE A 225 0.47 20.43 19.35
N VAL A 226 -0.02 19.81 20.43
CA VAL A 226 -1.34 20.08 21.01
C VAL A 226 -1.19 20.50 22.47
N PRO A 227 -1.20 21.81 22.79
CA PRO A 227 -1.14 22.27 24.17
C PRO A 227 -2.41 21.91 24.96
N LEU A 228 -2.25 21.41 26.20
CA LEU A 228 -3.38 21.08 27.10
C LEU A 228 -4.31 22.27 27.39
N SER A 229 -3.80 23.51 27.25
CA SER A 229 -4.60 24.73 27.41
C SER A 229 -5.70 24.88 26.35
N GLN A 230 -5.61 24.16 25.22
CA GLN A 230 -6.64 24.13 24.19
C GLN A 230 -7.84 23.26 24.58
N ARG A 231 -7.67 22.38 25.58
CA ARG A 231 -8.72 21.46 26.07
C ARG A 231 -9.36 20.63 24.95
N TYR A 232 -8.51 20.07 24.09
CA TYR A 232 -8.96 19.13 23.07
C TYR A 232 -9.07 17.72 23.64
N VAL A 233 -9.95 16.94 23.01
CA VAL A 233 -10.24 15.53 23.33
C VAL A 233 -10.36 14.76 22.02
N ASP A 234 -10.35 13.43 22.07
CA ASP A 234 -10.53 12.57 20.89
C ASP A 234 -9.56 12.90 19.75
N LEU A 235 -8.26 12.85 20.05
CA LEU A 235 -7.22 13.15 19.06
C LEU A 235 -7.10 12.00 18.06
N GLY A 236 -7.49 12.23 16.81
CA GLY A 236 -7.31 11.26 15.72
C GLY A 236 -5.90 11.31 15.14
N VAL A 237 -4.93 10.83 15.93
CA VAL A 237 -3.49 10.76 15.60
C VAL A 237 -3.13 9.71 14.56
N TYR A 238 -3.97 8.70 14.38
CA TYR A 238 -3.84 7.67 13.33
C TYR A 238 -3.94 8.23 11.89
N TYR A 239 -4.29 9.51 11.73
CA TYR A 239 -4.24 10.24 10.45
C TYR A 239 -2.92 11.00 10.24
N ALA A 240 -1.96 10.89 11.16
CA ALA A 240 -0.73 11.67 11.11
C ALA A 240 0.14 11.32 9.90
N ASP A 241 0.09 10.09 9.42
CA ASP A 241 0.76 9.67 8.18
C ASP A 241 0.21 10.37 6.92
N ASP A 242 -1.06 10.79 6.95
CA ASP A 242 -1.68 11.63 5.92
C ASP A 242 -1.40 13.14 6.13
N GLY A 243 -0.70 13.49 7.20
CA GLY A 243 -0.30 14.86 7.54
C GLY A 243 -1.26 15.61 8.47
N TRP A 244 -2.26 14.93 9.04
CA TRP A 244 -3.36 15.56 9.76
C TRP A 244 -3.59 14.97 11.15
N ILE A 245 -4.04 15.82 12.08
CA ILE A 245 -4.57 15.39 13.38
C ILE A 245 -6.00 15.94 13.47
N THR A 246 -6.97 15.05 13.67
CA THR A 246 -8.35 15.46 13.98
C THR A 246 -8.51 15.58 15.50
N PHE A 247 -9.45 16.42 15.94
CA PHE A 247 -9.71 16.60 17.37
C PHE A 247 -11.14 17.04 17.60
N ALA A 248 -11.69 16.70 18.77
CA ALA A 248 -12.90 17.31 19.32
C ALA A 248 -12.56 18.34 20.41
N THR A 249 -13.53 19.19 20.76
CA THR A 249 -13.35 20.14 21.87
C THR A 249 -14.05 19.64 23.13
N ALA A 250 -13.40 19.73 24.29
CA ALA A 250 -13.99 19.26 25.56
C ALA A 250 -15.34 19.95 25.87
N ASP A 251 -15.46 21.23 25.54
CA ASP A 251 -16.67 22.03 25.81
C ASP A 251 -17.79 21.79 24.79
N ALA A 252 -17.48 21.21 23.63
CA ALA A 252 -18.43 20.87 22.57
C ALA A 252 -17.97 19.59 21.82
N PRO A 253 -18.19 18.40 22.42
CA PRO A 253 -17.64 17.14 21.92
C PRO A 253 -18.17 16.75 20.52
N ASP A 254 -19.34 17.25 20.12
CA ASP A 254 -19.87 17.03 18.77
C ASP A 254 -19.21 17.91 17.70
N THR A 255 -18.29 18.80 18.08
CA THR A 255 -17.58 19.69 17.16
C THR A 255 -16.13 19.27 17.00
N HIS A 256 -15.73 19.04 15.75
CA HIS A 256 -14.42 18.53 15.40
C HIS A 256 -13.68 19.50 14.50
N GLY A 257 -12.36 19.57 14.66
CA GLY A 257 -11.45 20.35 13.82
C GLY A 257 -10.34 19.48 13.25
N VAL A 258 -9.51 20.11 12.42
CA VAL A 258 -8.30 19.50 11.86
C VAL A 258 -7.14 20.44 12.05
N MET A 259 -5.99 19.90 12.45
CA MET A 259 -4.72 20.61 12.45
C MET A 259 -3.66 19.82 11.69
N ASP A 260 -2.59 20.50 11.29
CA ASP A 260 -1.41 19.85 10.73
C ASP A 260 -0.53 19.25 11.83
N LEU A 261 0.51 18.52 11.42
CA LEU A 261 1.52 17.94 12.33
C LEU A 261 2.40 18.96 13.06
N ASN A 262 2.19 20.25 12.81
CA ASN A 262 2.85 21.35 13.48
C ASN A 262 1.96 22.02 14.54
N GLY A 263 0.72 21.56 14.71
CA GLY A 263 -0.27 22.14 15.63
C GLY A 263 -0.97 23.38 15.06
N THR A 264 -0.81 23.66 13.76
CA THR A 264 -1.49 24.76 13.09
C THR A 264 -2.92 24.35 12.78
N LEU A 265 -3.90 25.13 13.26
CA LEU A 265 -5.30 24.90 12.95
C LEU A 265 -5.55 25.05 11.45
N VAL A 266 -6.01 23.98 10.80
CA VAL A 266 -6.30 23.91 9.36
C VAL A 266 -7.79 24.13 9.13
N LEU A 267 -8.63 23.33 9.79
CA LEU A 267 -10.08 23.48 9.79
C LEU A 267 -10.55 23.79 11.22
N PRO A 268 -11.28 24.90 11.44
CA PRO A 268 -11.79 25.23 12.77
C PRO A 268 -12.87 24.22 13.20
N PRO A 269 -13.06 24.04 14.52
CA PRO A 269 -14.09 23.15 15.05
C PRO A 269 -15.48 23.46 14.50
N ALA A 270 -16.14 22.44 13.95
CA ALA A 270 -17.49 22.55 13.44
C ALA A 270 -18.29 21.25 13.72
N PRO A 271 -19.64 21.31 13.81
CA PRO A 271 -20.45 20.15 14.17
C PRO A 271 -20.27 18.95 13.22
N GLY A 272 -20.14 17.74 13.75
CA GLY A 272 -20.01 16.52 12.96
C GLY A 272 -18.63 15.89 13.06
N ALA A 273 -18.59 14.57 12.91
CA ALA A 273 -17.37 13.76 12.95
C ALA A 273 -16.57 13.95 11.65
N LEU A 274 -15.25 13.83 11.76
CA LEU A 274 -14.30 14.01 10.66
C LEU A 274 -13.50 12.73 10.44
N TYR A 275 -13.38 12.31 9.19
CA TYR A 275 -12.59 11.15 8.79
C TYR A 275 -11.68 11.53 7.64
N VAL A 276 -10.36 11.48 7.83
CA VAL A 276 -9.40 11.67 6.73
C VAL A 276 -9.42 10.43 5.84
N ILE A 277 -9.59 10.65 4.55
CA ILE A 277 -9.66 9.59 3.52
C ILE A 277 -8.32 9.45 2.81
N SER A 278 -7.59 10.57 2.68
CA SER A 278 -6.26 10.67 2.09
C SER A 278 -5.65 12.02 2.50
N PRO A 279 -4.38 12.32 2.16
CA PRO A 279 -3.77 13.61 2.49
C PRO A 279 -4.50 14.83 1.91
N HIS A 280 -5.43 14.64 0.97
CA HIS A 280 -6.13 15.72 0.28
C HIS A 280 -7.65 15.69 0.50
N LEU A 281 -8.20 14.69 1.19
CA LEU A 281 -9.64 14.48 1.27
C LEU A 281 -10.10 14.13 2.68
N LEU A 282 -11.21 14.75 3.07
CA LEU A 282 -11.84 14.60 4.37
C LEU A 282 -13.33 14.33 4.19
N GLN A 283 -13.84 13.31 4.85
CA GLN A 283 -15.27 13.11 5.02
C GLN A 283 -15.72 13.81 6.30
N ARG A 284 -16.83 14.55 6.23
CA ARG A 284 -17.55 15.06 7.40
C ARG A 284 -18.92 14.42 7.48
N ILE A 285 -19.28 13.89 8.64
CA ILE A 285 -20.61 13.35 8.95
C ILE A 285 -21.25 14.25 9.99
N ASP A 286 -22.27 15.01 9.59
CA ASP A 286 -23.01 15.90 10.48
C ASP A 286 -23.82 15.12 11.52
N PRO A 287 -24.22 15.76 12.63
CA PRO A 287 -25.01 15.10 13.69
C PRO A 287 -26.36 14.53 13.21
N ASP A 288 -26.91 15.02 12.10
CA ASP A 288 -28.13 14.51 11.48
C ASP A 288 -27.88 13.33 10.52
N GLY A 289 -26.61 12.92 10.35
CA GLY A 289 -26.16 11.87 9.45
C GLY A 289 -25.82 12.36 8.05
N ALA A 290 -25.99 13.65 7.72
CA ALA A 290 -25.63 14.17 6.41
C ALA A 290 -24.11 14.11 6.23
N SER A 291 -23.66 13.45 5.17
CA SER A 291 -22.24 13.26 4.91
C SER A 291 -21.76 13.98 3.65
N ARG A 292 -20.54 14.51 3.69
CA ARG A 292 -19.93 15.27 2.59
C ARG A 292 -18.43 15.03 2.48
N LEU A 293 -17.95 15.08 1.25
CA LEU A 293 -16.53 15.02 0.91
C LEU A 293 -15.98 16.44 0.72
N LEU A 294 -14.94 16.76 1.48
CA LEU A 294 -14.26 18.05 1.49
C LEU A 294 -12.83 17.89 1.00
N ARG A 295 -12.29 18.95 0.41
CA ARG A 295 -10.87 19.06 0.07
C ARG A 295 -10.08 19.56 1.26
N LEU A 296 -8.95 18.93 1.54
CA LEU A 296 -7.92 19.46 2.43
C LEU A 296 -6.87 20.24 1.63
N PRO A 297 -6.25 21.27 2.22
CA PRO A 297 -6.49 21.79 3.58
C PRO A 297 -7.63 22.81 3.68
N ASP A 298 -8.17 23.32 2.56
CA ASP A 298 -9.04 24.51 2.59
C ASP A 298 -10.51 24.26 2.92
N GLY A 299 -10.91 23.00 3.11
CA GLY A 299 -12.26 22.60 3.49
C GLY A 299 -13.30 22.79 2.39
N ALA A 300 -12.88 22.99 1.13
CA ALA A 300 -13.80 23.22 0.03
C ALA A 300 -14.70 21.99 -0.20
N LEU A 301 -16.02 22.19 -0.28
CA LEU A 301 -16.97 21.14 -0.59
C LEU A 301 -16.71 20.59 -2.00
N LEU A 302 -16.45 19.29 -2.10
CA LEU A 302 -16.29 18.60 -3.38
C LEU A 302 -17.57 17.87 -3.79
N ILE A 303 -18.12 17.06 -2.88
CA ILE A 303 -19.32 16.27 -3.14
C ILE A 303 -20.19 16.26 -1.90
N ASP A 304 -21.45 16.63 -2.08
CA ASP A 304 -22.46 16.60 -1.03
C ASP A 304 -23.23 15.27 -1.03
N SER A 305 -23.77 14.91 0.15
CA SER A 305 -24.56 13.69 0.38
C SER A 305 -23.82 12.42 -0.02
N VAL A 306 -22.62 12.15 0.52
CA VAL A 306 -21.82 10.95 0.24
C VAL A 306 -21.81 10.01 1.43
N ASP A 307 -22.65 8.99 1.39
CA ASP A 307 -22.91 8.10 2.53
C ASP A 307 -21.75 7.14 2.85
N ASN A 308 -20.97 6.73 1.84
CA ASN A 308 -19.86 5.79 2.03
C ASN A 308 -18.72 6.10 1.07
N ILE A 309 -17.49 6.05 1.59
CA ILE A 309 -16.25 6.37 0.91
C ILE A 309 -15.25 5.25 1.22
N CYS A 310 -14.64 4.66 0.18
CA CYS A 310 -13.71 3.55 0.35
C CYS A 310 -12.51 3.69 -0.61
N LEU A 311 -11.30 3.57 -0.08
CA LEU A 311 -10.08 3.57 -0.90
C LEU A 311 -9.93 2.20 -1.61
N ARG A 312 -9.63 2.24 -2.90
CA ARG A 312 -9.33 1.07 -3.72
C ARG A 312 -7.82 0.80 -3.75
N GLU A 313 -7.45 -0.45 -4.03
CA GLU A 313 -6.05 -0.85 -4.23
C GLU A 313 -5.37 -0.12 -5.40
N ASP A 314 -6.14 0.35 -6.39
CA ASP A 314 -5.62 1.12 -7.52
C ASP A 314 -5.41 2.62 -7.23
N GLY A 315 -5.62 3.05 -5.97
CA GLY A 315 -5.45 4.43 -5.51
C GLY A 315 -6.61 5.37 -5.86
N LEU A 316 -7.69 4.85 -6.44
CA LEU A 316 -8.96 5.57 -6.60
C LEU A 316 -9.85 5.36 -5.38
N ILE A 317 -10.92 6.15 -5.29
CA ILE A 317 -11.83 6.13 -4.15
C ILE A 317 -13.25 5.89 -4.65
N ASP A 318 -13.87 4.83 -4.16
CA ASP A 318 -15.29 4.58 -4.33
C ASP A 318 -16.10 5.57 -3.51
N ILE A 319 -17.10 6.15 -4.14
CA ILE A 319 -18.11 6.97 -3.48
C ILE A 319 -19.49 6.36 -3.70
N LYS A 320 -20.29 6.34 -2.65
CA LYS A 320 -21.69 5.92 -2.68
C LYS A 320 -22.56 7.02 -2.11
N ARG A 321 -23.67 7.28 -2.78
CA ARG A 321 -24.73 8.15 -2.26
C ARG A 321 -26.11 7.62 -2.56
N GLN A 322 -27.09 8.02 -1.76
CA GLN A 322 -28.49 7.86 -2.10
C GLN A 322 -28.93 8.89 -3.15
N THR A 323 -29.83 8.49 -4.04
CA THR A 323 -30.44 9.40 -5.03
C THR A 323 -31.48 10.32 -4.39
N ASP A 324 -31.55 11.57 -4.85
CA ASP A 324 -32.44 12.63 -4.36
C ASP A 324 -33.91 12.46 -4.78
N GLN A 325 -34.41 11.22 -4.94
CA GLN A 325 -35.79 10.98 -5.37
C GLN A 325 -36.78 11.29 -4.24
N ALA A 326 -37.84 12.01 -4.60
CA ALA A 326 -38.88 12.49 -3.68
C ALA A 326 -39.79 11.38 -3.13
N ASP A 327 -39.78 10.20 -3.75
CA ASP A 327 -40.55 9.03 -3.33
C ASP A 327 -39.60 8.00 -2.68
N ASP A 328 -39.89 7.60 -1.44
CA ASP A 328 -39.05 6.69 -0.65
C ASP A 328 -38.90 5.31 -1.33
N ASP A 329 -39.92 4.88 -2.07
CA ASP A 329 -39.91 3.59 -2.79
C ASP A 329 -38.91 3.56 -3.96
N ASN A 330 -38.42 4.72 -4.39
CA ASN A 330 -37.57 4.87 -5.57
C ASN A 330 -36.16 5.41 -5.25
N LYS A 331 -35.86 5.64 -3.97
CA LYS A 331 -34.50 5.96 -3.52
C LYS A 331 -33.61 4.74 -3.69
N ARG A 332 -32.48 4.92 -4.39
CA ARG A 332 -31.47 3.87 -4.56
C ARG A 332 -30.09 4.40 -4.25
N ASN A 333 -29.21 3.49 -3.86
CA ASN A 333 -27.79 3.80 -3.78
C ASN A 333 -27.19 3.84 -5.18
N VAL A 334 -26.42 4.89 -5.46
CA VAL A 334 -25.62 5.05 -6.66
C VAL A 334 -24.16 5.19 -6.29
N TYR A 335 -23.32 4.67 -7.17
CA TYR A 335 -21.89 4.51 -7.01
C TYR A 335 -21.17 5.31 -8.09
N GLY A 336 -20.07 5.90 -7.69
CA GLY A 336 -19.13 6.62 -8.53
C GLY A 336 -17.71 6.41 -8.02
N VAL A 337 -16.74 6.98 -8.72
CA VAL A 337 -15.32 6.88 -8.39
C VAL A 337 -14.71 8.27 -8.50
N VAL A 338 -13.90 8.65 -7.52
CA VAL A 338 -13.08 9.86 -7.55
C VAL A 338 -11.61 9.49 -7.49
N ASP A 339 -10.75 10.37 -7.98
CA ASP A 339 -9.32 10.24 -7.72
C ASP A 339 -8.96 10.74 -6.31
N LYS A 340 -7.71 10.54 -5.91
CA LYS A 340 -7.20 11.00 -4.62
C LYS A 340 -7.32 12.51 -4.38
N MET A 341 -7.50 13.34 -5.42
CA MET A 341 -7.72 14.79 -5.29
C MET A 341 -9.22 15.13 -5.21
N GLY A 342 -10.08 14.12 -5.24
CA GLY A 342 -11.54 14.23 -5.24
C GLY A 342 -12.12 14.65 -6.58
N LYS A 343 -11.33 14.58 -7.66
CA LYS A 343 -11.88 14.78 -9.01
C LYS A 343 -12.73 13.57 -9.37
N VAL A 344 -13.94 13.82 -9.81
CA VAL A 344 -14.86 12.77 -10.29
C VAL A 344 -14.27 12.09 -11.52
N VAL A 345 -13.95 10.80 -11.39
CA VAL A 345 -13.57 9.90 -12.49
C VAL A 345 -14.85 9.31 -13.07
N VAL A 346 -15.66 8.65 -12.24
CA VAL A 346 -16.98 8.13 -12.64
C VAL A 346 -18.04 8.83 -11.80
N PRO A 347 -19.03 9.51 -12.40
CA PRO A 347 -20.07 10.19 -11.63
C PRO A 347 -20.92 9.18 -10.85
N PRO A 348 -21.41 9.54 -9.65
CA PRO A 348 -22.26 8.67 -8.84
C PRO A 348 -23.67 8.53 -9.44
N ALA A 349 -23.79 7.71 -10.49
CA ALA A 349 -25.02 7.49 -11.25
C ALA A 349 -25.33 6.00 -11.48
N TYR A 350 -24.37 5.13 -11.14
CA TYR A 350 -24.40 3.71 -11.46
C TYR A 350 -24.85 2.89 -10.26
N SER A 351 -25.48 1.74 -10.50
CA SER A 351 -25.80 0.79 -9.45
C SER A 351 -24.55 0.06 -8.93
N SER A 352 -23.49 -0.01 -9.74
CA SER A 352 -22.15 -0.46 -9.33
C SER A 352 -21.10 0.01 -10.35
N VAL A 353 -19.86 0.16 -9.88
CA VAL A 353 -18.67 0.41 -10.71
C VAL A 353 -17.61 -0.60 -10.29
N GLN A 354 -17.19 -1.48 -11.20
CA GLN A 354 -16.13 -2.47 -10.94
C GLN A 354 -14.74 -1.81 -10.94
N ASP A 355 -13.71 -2.60 -10.65
CA ASP A 355 -12.33 -2.11 -10.64
C ASP A 355 -11.84 -1.80 -12.05
N PHE A 356 -10.95 -0.82 -12.16
CA PHE A 356 -10.29 -0.53 -13.43
C PHE A 356 -9.17 -1.52 -13.68
N GLY A 357 -9.22 -2.22 -14.83
CA GLY A 357 -8.16 -3.16 -15.16
C GLY A 357 -6.78 -2.51 -15.25
N THR A 358 -5.74 -3.15 -14.71
CA THR A 358 -4.39 -2.59 -14.60
C THR A 358 -3.81 -2.08 -15.92
N LYS A 359 -4.01 -2.82 -17.02
CA LYS A 359 -3.43 -2.51 -18.34
C LYS A 359 -4.27 -1.53 -19.18
N LYS A 360 -5.57 -1.83 -19.37
CA LYS A 360 -6.44 -1.02 -20.27
C LYS A 360 -7.24 0.06 -19.54
N LYS A 361 -7.28 0.01 -18.20
CA LYS A 361 -8.00 0.96 -17.35
C LYS A 361 -9.47 1.10 -17.75
N ILE A 362 -10.12 -0.04 -18.04
CA ILE A 362 -11.55 -0.15 -18.34
C ILE A 362 -12.22 -0.86 -17.15
N ALA A 363 -13.38 -0.36 -16.75
CA ALA A 363 -14.26 -0.94 -15.75
C ALA A 363 -15.64 -1.24 -16.34
N ILE A 364 -16.35 -2.21 -15.76
CA ILE A 364 -17.77 -2.42 -16.04
C ILE A 364 -18.58 -1.56 -15.08
N VAL A 365 -19.59 -0.90 -15.63
CA VAL A 365 -20.57 -0.11 -14.88
C VAL A 365 -21.96 -0.71 -15.07
N SER A 366 -22.82 -0.63 -14.06
CA SER A 366 -24.20 -1.12 -14.17
C SER A 366 -25.23 -0.05 -13.85
N GLN A 367 -26.42 -0.13 -14.45
CA GLN A 367 -27.57 0.70 -14.12
C GLN A 367 -28.84 -0.15 -14.08
N ARG A 368 -29.78 0.24 -13.23
CA ARG A 368 -31.12 -0.36 -13.22
C ARG A 368 -32.02 0.40 -14.20
N ILE A 369 -32.42 -0.25 -15.28
CA ILE A 369 -33.26 0.29 -16.36
C ILE A 369 -34.47 -0.65 -16.53
N ASP A 370 -35.67 -0.10 -16.43
CA ASP A 370 -36.94 -0.85 -16.48
C ASP A 370 -36.95 -2.09 -15.55
N GLY A 371 -36.41 -1.93 -14.34
CA GLY A 371 -36.34 -2.98 -13.34
C GLY A 371 -35.21 -4.00 -13.51
N ARG A 372 -34.45 -3.96 -14.61
CA ARG A 372 -33.34 -4.88 -14.91
C ARG A 372 -31.98 -4.20 -14.75
N PHE A 373 -30.95 -4.96 -14.36
CA PHE A 373 -29.58 -4.45 -14.39
C PHE A 373 -29.00 -4.62 -15.79
N LEU A 374 -28.58 -3.51 -16.40
CA LEU A 374 -27.86 -3.48 -17.66
C LEU A 374 -26.45 -2.95 -17.43
N PHE A 375 -25.50 -3.49 -18.19
CA PHE A 375 -24.08 -3.27 -18.04
C PHE A 375 -23.53 -2.42 -19.19
N GLY A 376 -22.52 -1.63 -18.89
CA GLY A 376 -21.78 -0.77 -19.81
C GLY A 376 -20.29 -0.76 -19.45
N LEU A 377 -19.51 0.05 -20.16
CA LEU A 377 -18.06 0.16 -19.98
C LEU A 377 -17.67 1.63 -19.79
N ALA A 378 -16.80 1.89 -18.82
CA ALA A 378 -16.19 3.20 -18.61
C ALA A 378 -14.67 3.08 -18.49
N ASN A 379 -13.92 4.12 -18.83
CA ASN A 379 -12.48 4.19 -18.61
C ASN A 379 -12.10 5.04 -17.40
N SER A 380 -10.84 4.96 -16.97
CA SER A 380 -10.32 5.74 -15.84
C SER A 380 -10.14 7.23 -16.14
N GLN A 381 -10.43 7.67 -17.36
CA GLN A 381 -10.53 9.08 -17.74
C GLN A 381 -11.96 9.62 -17.55
N GLY A 382 -12.91 8.76 -17.17
CA GLY A 382 -14.31 9.10 -16.95
C GLY A 382 -15.18 9.07 -18.19
N GLU A 383 -14.67 8.56 -19.31
CA GLU A 383 -15.42 8.40 -20.54
C GLU A 383 -16.25 7.12 -20.47
N LEU A 384 -17.55 7.24 -20.77
CA LEU A 384 -18.44 6.11 -20.99
C LEU A 384 -18.17 5.52 -22.38
N LEU A 385 -17.38 4.45 -22.44
CA LEU A 385 -17.00 3.74 -23.67
C LEU A 385 -18.22 3.03 -24.28
N ALA A 386 -19.05 2.41 -23.45
CA ALA A 386 -20.27 1.74 -23.87
C ALA A 386 -21.40 2.04 -22.88
N PRO A 387 -22.60 2.43 -23.35
CA PRO A 387 -23.73 2.69 -22.46
C PRO A 387 -24.21 1.42 -21.76
N CYS A 388 -24.92 1.58 -20.64
CA CYS A 388 -25.54 0.48 -19.91
C CYS A 388 -26.72 -0.11 -20.69
N GLN A 389 -26.43 -0.97 -21.67
CA GLN A 389 -27.43 -1.59 -22.55
C GLN A 389 -27.22 -3.11 -22.74
N TYR A 390 -26.14 -3.66 -22.20
CA TYR A 390 -25.80 -5.08 -22.32
C TYR A 390 -26.42 -5.86 -21.17
N GLU A 391 -27.00 -7.03 -21.46
CA GLU A 391 -27.52 -7.95 -20.44
C GLU A 391 -26.38 -8.55 -19.61
N ALA A 392 -25.22 -8.74 -20.22
CA ALA A 392 -24.03 -9.25 -19.56
C ALA A 392 -22.75 -8.77 -20.23
N ILE A 393 -21.70 -8.59 -19.43
CA ILE A 393 -20.32 -8.42 -19.88
C ILE A 393 -19.46 -9.44 -19.13
N ASP A 394 -18.57 -10.13 -19.84
CA ASP A 394 -17.73 -11.18 -19.24
C ASP A 394 -16.63 -10.61 -18.34
N CYS A 395 -16.51 -11.16 -17.14
CA CYS A 395 -15.58 -10.76 -16.09
C CYS A 395 -15.17 -12.00 -15.27
N ALA A 396 -14.13 -11.89 -14.44
CA ALA A 396 -13.70 -13.00 -13.58
C ALA A 396 -14.57 -13.12 -12.33
N THR A 397 -14.82 -12.01 -11.65
CA THR A 397 -15.70 -11.90 -10.49
C THR A 397 -16.64 -10.70 -10.63
N THR A 398 -17.51 -10.48 -9.64
CA THR A 398 -18.42 -9.33 -9.61
C THR A 398 -17.73 -7.99 -9.35
N SER A 399 -16.44 -7.98 -8.94
CA SER A 399 -15.61 -6.78 -8.77
C SER A 399 -14.55 -6.62 -9.86
N SER A 400 -14.18 -7.71 -10.56
CA SER A 400 -13.10 -7.66 -11.56
C SER A 400 -13.44 -6.85 -12.81
N PRO A 401 -12.46 -6.21 -13.45
CA PRO A 401 -12.61 -5.62 -14.78
C PRO A 401 -13.08 -6.62 -15.86
N PRO A 402 -13.51 -6.14 -17.04
CA PRO A 402 -13.93 -7.03 -18.13
C PRO A 402 -12.77 -7.91 -18.61
N LYS A 403 -13.06 -9.18 -18.90
CA LYS A 403 -12.08 -10.11 -19.48
C LYS A 403 -11.76 -9.72 -20.93
N LEU A 404 -10.48 -9.57 -21.21
CA LEU A 404 -9.97 -9.29 -22.56
C LEU A 404 -9.59 -10.59 -23.27
N ARG A 405 -9.96 -10.68 -24.55
CA ARG A 405 -9.52 -11.74 -25.46
C ARG A 405 -9.18 -11.11 -26.79
N LYS A 406 -7.90 -11.15 -27.20
CA LYS A 406 -7.42 -10.46 -28.42
C LYS A 406 -7.85 -8.98 -28.49
N ASN A 407 -7.71 -8.25 -27.37
CA ASN A 407 -8.18 -6.86 -27.23
C ASN A 407 -9.67 -6.65 -27.56
N ARG A 408 -10.51 -7.63 -27.22
CA ARG A 408 -11.97 -7.55 -27.30
C ARG A 408 -12.61 -8.03 -26.01
N ILE A 409 -13.82 -7.56 -25.75
CA ILE A 409 -14.60 -7.87 -24.56
C ILE A 409 -15.87 -8.61 -24.99
N PHE A 410 -16.12 -9.79 -24.42
CA PHE A 410 -17.35 -10.53 -24.70
C PHE A 410 -18.53 -9.94 -23.93
N ALA A 411 -19.64 -9.73 -24.62
CA ALA A 411 -20.88 -9.24 -24.05
C ALA A 411 -22.10 -9.94 -24.67
N ILE A 412 -23.24 -9.82 -23.99
CA ILE A 412 -24.55 -10.23 -24.49
C ILE A 412 -25.41 -8.97 -24.55
N ASP A 413 -25.98 -8.67 -25.71
CA ASP A 413 -26.86 -7.50 -25.87
C ASP A 413 -28.22 -7.71 -25.20
N ALA A 414 -29.06 -6.68 -25.20
CA ALA A 414 -30.39 -6.72 -24.60
C ALA A 414 -31.38 -7.71 -25.28
N GLN A 415 -31.01 -8.28 -26.44
CA GLN A 415 -31.78 -9.30 -27.15
C GLN A 415 -31.25 -10.73 -26.89
N GLY A 416 -30.21 -10.87 -26.08
CA GLY A 416 -29.58 -12.17 -25.80
C GLY A 416 -28.58 -12.61 -26.88
N LEU A 417 -28.13 -11.71 -27.76
CA LEU A 417 -27.20 -12.03 -28.85
C LEU A 417 -25.74 -11.82 -28.42
N ALA A 418 -24.87 -12.71 -28.89
CA ALA A 418 -23.44 -12.69 -28.61
C ALA A 418 -22.75 -11.50 -29.31
N CYS A 419 -21.99 -10.73 -28.55
CA CYS A 419 -21.27 -9.55 -29.00
C CYS A 419 -19.78 -9.66 -28.65
N MET A 420 -18.91 -9.15 -29.52
CA MET A 420 -17.55 -8.79 -29.16
C MET A 420 -17.42 -7.27 -29.25
N LEU A 421 -17.03 -6.63 -28.15
CA LEU A 421 -16.80 -5.19 -28.08
C LEU A 421 -15.32 -4.88 -28.28
N THR A 422 -15.03 -3.83 -29.03
CA THR A 422 -13.70 -3.20 -29.06
C THR A 422 -13.45 -2.44 -27.75
N LEU A 423 -12.20 -2.02 -27.52
CA LEU A 423 -11.84 -1.29 -26.30
C LEU A 423 -12.52 0.07 -26.17
N ASP A 424 -12.98 0.66 -27.28
CA ASP A 424 -13.83 1.86 -27.30
C ASP A 424 -15.33 1.54 -27.17
N GLY A 425 -15.68 0.31 -26.76
CA GLY A 425 -17.04 -0.10 -26.41
C GLY A 425 -17.96 -0.40 -27.61
N LYS A 426 -17.46 -0.34 -28.85
CA LYS A 426 -18.27 -0.57 -30.04
C LYS A 426 -18.35 -2.06 -30.41
N PRO A 427 -19.48 -2.56 -30.91
CA PRO A 427 -19.55 -3.91 -31.47
C PRO A 427 -18.57 -4.08 -32.63
N ALA A 428 -17.75 -5.13 -32.59
CA ALA A 428 -16.82 -5.48 -33.66
C ALA A 428 -17.54 -5.99 -34.92
N PHE A 429 -18.78 -6.46 -34.76
CA PHE A 429 -19.69 -6.90 -35.82
C PHE A 429 -21.13 -6.68 -35.36
N THR A 430 -22.09 -6.78 -36.30
CA THR A 430 -23.53 -6.74 -35.96
C THR A 430 -23.93 -8.06 -35.31
N PRO A 431 -24.44 -8.08 -34.05
CA PRO A 431 -24.85 -9.31 -33.39
C PRO A 431 -26.00 -10.00 -34.14
N LEU A 432 -25.87 -11.30 -34.39
CA LEU A 432 -26.86 -12.07 -35.16
C LEU A 432 -27.28 -13.36 -34.45
N TYR A 433 -26.43 -13.90 -33.58
CA TYR A 433 -26.60 -15.25 -33.03
C TYR A 433 -26.48 -15.21 -31.50
N PRO A 434 -27.37 -15.92 -30.77
CA PRO A 434 -27.23 -16.07 -29.33
C PRO A 434 -26.08 -17.03 -28.98
N PRO A 435 -25.50 -16.96 -27.77
CA PRO A 435 -24.47 -17.88 -27.34
C PRO A 435 -25.01 -19.31 -27.22
N ALA A 436 -24.19 -20.29 -27.57
CA ALA A 436 -24.55 -21.72 -27.48
C ALA A 436 -24.66 -22.23 -26.04
N HIS A 437 -24.10 -21.50 -25.08
CA HIS A 437 -24.08 -21.87 -23.67
C HIS A 437 -24.27 -20.64 -22.75
N HIS A 438 -24.87 -20.84 -21.58
CA HIS A 438 -25.07 -19.77 -20.59
C HIS A 438 -23.80 -19.48 -19.77
N LEU A 439 -22.98 -20.51 -19.52
CA LEU A 439 -21.63 -20.34 -18.95
C LEU A 439 -20.73 -19.59 -19.93
N ARG A 440 -20.32 -18.38 -19.55
CA ARG A 440 -19.50 -17.50 -20.39
C ARG A 440 -18.14 -18.12 -20.74
N GLY A 441 -17.49 -18.80 -19.79
CA GLY A 441 -16.24 -19.54 -20.03
C GLY A 441 -16.36 -20.70 -21.03
N VAL A 442 -17.59 -21.16 -21.32
CA VAL A 442 -17.86 -22.09 -22.42
C VAL A 442 -18.17 -21.30 -23.69
N ALA A 443 -19.06 -20.31 -23.61
CA ALA A 443 -19.55 -19.56 -24.77
C ALA A 443 -18.45 -18.79 -25.52
N VAL A 444 -17.43 -18.30 -24.82
CA VAL A 444 -16.29 -17.58 -25.41
C VAL A 444 -14.98 -18.29 -25.09
N GLN A 445 -14.23 -18.62 -26.13
CA GLN A 445 -12.88 -19.18 -26.10
C GLN A 445 -11.84 -18.11 -26.45
N SER A 446 -10.55 -18.44 -26.39
CA SER A 446 -9.46 -17.48 -26.60
C SER A 446 -9.50 -16.75 -27.95
N ASP A 447 -10.06 -17.38 -28.99
CA ASP A 447 -10.05 -16.88 -30.36
C ASP A 447 -11.38 -17.02 -31.12
N PHE A 448 -12.41 -17.61 -30.53
CA PHE A 448 -13.74 -17.75 -31.14
C PHE A 448 -14.87 -17.82 -30.09
N LEU A 449 -16.11 -17.78 -30.58
CA LEU A 449 -17.35 -17.91 -29.83
C LEU A 449 -18.10 -19.18 -30.24
N TYR A 450 -18.77 -19.84 -29.31
CA TYR A 450 -19.81 -20.80 -29.64
C TYR A 450 -21.17 -20.11 -29.68
N VAL A 451 -21.83 -20.15 -30.84
CA VAL A 451 -23.11 -19.50 -31.09
C VAL A 451 -24.14 -20.47 -31.67
N VAL A 452 -25.43 -20.10 -31.62
CA VAL A 452 -26.51 -20.92 -32.17
C VAL A 452 -27.00 -20.36 -33.50
N LYS A 453 -27.08 -21.21 -34.50
CA LYS A 453 -27.79 -20.93 -35.76
C LYS A 453 -28.55 -22.16 -36.19
N ASP A 454 -29.84 -21.99 -36.51
CA ASP A 454 -30.73 -23.05 -37.01
C ASP A 454 -30.76 -24.30 -36.11
N GLY A 455 -30.71 -24.12 -34.78
CA GLY A 455 -30.73 -25.22 -33.80
C GLY A 455 -29.41 -25.97 -33.64
N MET A 456 -28.36 -25.56 -34.36
CA MET A 456 -27.02 -26.14 -34.32
C MET A 456 -26.06 -25.21 -33.57
N ALA A 457 -25.08 -25.79 -32.89
CA ALA A 457 -23.95 -25.06 -32.33
C ALA A 457 -22.88 -24.83 -33.40
N TRP A 458 -22.35 -23.62 -33.47
CA TRP A 458 -21.31 -23.21 -34.41
C TRP A 458 -20.17 -22.51 -33.69
N SER A 459 -18.94 -22.65 -34.17
CA SER A 459 -17.87 -21.71 -33.84
C SER A 459 -17.94 -20.49 -34.75
N MET A 460 -17.65 -19.32 -34.18
CA MET A 460 -17.67 -18.04 -34.88
C MET A 460 -16.46 -17.22 -34.45
N ASP A 461 -15.71 -16.65 -35.39
CA ASP A 461 -14.60 -15.77 -35.03
C ASP A 461 -15.09 -14.41 -34.48
N PHE A 462 -14.14 -13.58 -34.03
CA PHE A 462 -14.45 -12.25 -33.50
C PHE A 462 -14.79 -11.19 -34.57
N THR A 463 -14.89 -11.59 -35.84
CA THR A 463 -15.41 -10.75 -36.94
C THR A 463 -16.88 -11.06 -37.27
N GLY A 464 -17.45 -12.09 -36.65
CA GLY A 464 -18.81 -12.55 -36.90
C GLY A 464 -18.91 -13.60 -38.00
N GLN A 465 -17.77 -14.12 -38.50
CA GLN A 465 -17.74 -15.17 -39.50
C GLN A 465 -17.90 -16.54 -38.83
N LEU A 466 -18.93 -17.31 -39.25
CA LEU A 466 -19.08 -18.71 -38.84
C LEU A 466 -17.96 -19.56 -39.44
N LEU A 467 -17.35 -20.40 -38.61
CA LEU A 467 -16.20 -21.23 -38.97
C LEU A 467 -16.62 -22.68 -39.17
N GLU A 468 -16.99 -23.37 -38.09
CA GLU A 468 -17.33 -24.79 -38.07
C GLU A 468 -18.69 -25.03 -37.43
N GLN A 469 -19.47 -25.92 -38.05
CA GLN A 469 -20.72 -26.44 -37.47
C GLN A 469 -20.41 -27.68 -36.64
N PHE A 470 -20.94 -27.73 -35.43
CA PHE A 470 -20.89 -28.89 -34.57
C PHE A 470 -22.22 -29.66 -34.64
N ASP A 471 -22.75 -30.06 -33.50
CA ASP A 471 -23.98 -30.81 -33.37
C ASP A 471 -25.16 -29.89 -33.00
N THR A 472 -26.33 -30.49 -32.79
CA THR A 472 -27.48 -29.81 -32.18
C THR A 472 -27.07 -29.17 -30.86
N VAL A 473 -27.67 -28.03 -30.53
CA VAL A 473 -27.36 -27.31 -29.28
C VAL A 473 -27.58 -28.18 -28.05
N GLU A 474 -28.55 -29.09 -28.09
CA GLU A 474 -28.83 -30.03 -27.00
C GLU A 474 -27.68 -31.03 -26.81
N ASN A 475 -27.22 -31.67 -27.88
CA ASN A 475 -26.08 -32.59 -27.84
C ASN A 475 -24.79 -31.87 -27.45
N PHE A 476 -24.56 -30.67 -27.99
CA PHE A 476 -23.41 -29.84 -27.62
C PHE A 476 -23.39 -29.54 -26.11
N LYS A 477 -24.52 -29.08 -25.55
CA LYS A 477 -24.64 -28.83 -24.10
C LYS A 477 -24.43 -30.11 -23.27
N ALA A 478 -24.99 -31.24 -23.71
CA ALA A 478 -24.83 -32.51 -23.04
C ALA A 478 -23.36 -32.97 -23.03
N ASN A 479 -22.65 -32.82 -24.15
CA ASN A 479 -21.23 -33.16 -24.27
C ASN A 479 -20.36 -32.25 -23.39
N VAL A 480 -20.58 -30.93 -23.42
CA VAL A 480 -19.87 -29.99 -22.54
C VAL A 480 -20.12 -30.32 -21.07
N THR A 481 -21.37 -30.62 -20.70
CA THR A 481 -21.72 -31.00 -19.31
C THR A 481 -21.02 -32.30 -18.90
N ALA A 482 -20.94 -33.28 -19.79
CA ALA A 482 -20.23 -34.54 -19.53
C ALA A 482 -18.73 -34.30 -19.33
N GLN A 483 -18.11 -33.48 -20.20
CA GLN A 483 -16.69 -33.12 -20.11
C GLN A 483 -16.38 -32.35 -18.82
N LEU A 484 -17.20 -31.34 -18.48
CA LEU A 484 -17.06 -30.59 -17.23
C LEU A 484 -17.26 -31.50 -16.01
N SER A 485 -18.21 -32.44 -16.04
CA SER A 485 -18.41 -33.40 -14.96
C SER A 485 -17.25 -34.39 -14.81
N GLU A 486 -16.62 -34.77 -15.93
CA GLU A 486 -15.42 -35.60 -15.91
C GLU A 486 -14.22 -34.82 -15.36
N ALA A 487 -14.04 -33.58 -15.81
CA ALA A 487 -12.99 -32.68 -15.35
C ALA A 487 -13.14 -32.28 -13.87
N MET A 488 -14.37 -32.14 -13.36
CA MET A 488 -14.64 -31.88 -11.94
C MET A 488 -14.74 -33.17 -11.10
N GLY A 489 -14.42 -34.34 -11.66
CA GLY A 489 -14.45 -35.62 -10.94
C GLY A 489 -15.84 -36.10 -10.49
N LEU A 490 -16.94 -35.50 -10.99
CA LEU A 490 -18.33 -35.83 -10.65
C LEU A 490 -18.87 -37.07 -11.39
N GLY A 491 -18.13 -37.58 -12.38
CA GLY A 491 -18.36 -38.94 -12.90
C GLY A 491 -18.16 -39.95 -11.77
N LYS A 492 -19.05 -40.95 -11.62
CA LYS A 492 -19.01 -41.99 -10.57
C LYS A 492 -17.64 -42.70 -10.50
N LYS A 493 -16.68 -42.09 -9.83
CA LYS A 493 -15.57 -42.74 -9.14
C LYS A 493 -15.92 -42.63 -7.66
N LYS A 494 -16.04 -43.78 -7.00
CA LYS A 494 -15.97 -43.81 -5.53
C LYS A 494 -14.70 -43.04 -5.16
N SER A 495 -14.81 -41.93 -4.44
CA SER A 495 -13.65 -41.34 -3.80
C SER A 495 -12.98 -42.46 -3.01
N ALA A 496 -11.68 -42.67 -3.24
CA ALA A 496 -10.91 -43.44 -2.28
C ALA A 496 -11.05 -42.69 -0.96
N ARG A 497 -11.58 -43.36 0.06
CA ARG A 497 -11.73 -42.81 1.40
C ARG A 497 -10.32 -42.39 1.84
N ARG A 498 -10.01 -41.08 1.82
CA ARG A 498 -8.74 -40.55 2.33
C ARG A 498 -8.61 -41.06 3.76
N ARG A 499 -7.49 -41.71 4.04
CA ARG A 499 -7.21 -42.21 5.38
C ARG A 499 -6.59 -41.07 6.18
N SER A 500 -6.86 -41.06 7.46
CA SER A 500 -6.21 -40.19 8.43
C SER A 500 -5.49 -41.05 9.46
N PHE A 501 -4.43 -40.49 10.05
CA PHE A 501 -3.63 -41.15 11.07
C PHE A 501 -3.33 -40.19 12.20
N THR A 502 -3.42 -40.68 13.44
CA THR A 502 -3.02 -39.90 14.62
C THR A 502 -1.50 -39.84 14.74
N PRO A 503 -0.94 -38.87 15.49
CA PRO A 503 0.49 -38.80 15.74
C PRO A 503 1.12 -40.12 16.18
N ALA A 504 0.48 -40.82 17.13
CA ALA A 504 0.94 -42.11 17.62
C ALA A 504 0.96 -43.21 16.54
N GLN A 505 0.01 -43.18 15.59
CA GLN A 505 -0.02 -44.13 14.48
C GLN A 505 1.06 -43.85 13.44
N ILE A 506 1.40 -42.57 13.23
CA ILE A 506 2.46 -42.16 12.32
C ILE A 506 3.82 -42.53 12.91
N LEU A 507 4.10 -42.12 14.16
CA LEU A 507 5.35 -42.43 14.87
C LEU A 507 5.62 -43.94 14.99
N ALA A 508 4.58 -44.75 15.11
CA ALA A 508 4.73 -46.21 15.26
C ALA A 508 4.93 -46.96 13.93
N LYS A 509 4.49 -46.39 12.79
CA LYS A 509 4.40 -47.12 11.52
C LYS A 509 5.23 -46.55 10.39
N ALA A 510 5.55 -45.25 10.43
CA ALA A 510 6.33 -44.63 9.37
C ALA A 510 7.76 -45.17 9.32
N ASP A 511 8.26 -45.47 8.13
CA ASP A 511 9.64 -45.89 7.93
C ASP A 511 10.59 -44.67 8.00
N HIS A 512 11.33 -44.53 9.11
CA HIS A 512 12.27 -43.43 9.31
C HIS A 512 13.43 -43.43 8.31
N GLY A 513 13.83 -44.59 7.78
CA GLY A 513 14.86 -44.70 6.74
C GLY A 513 14.34 -44.18 5.40
N GLN A 514 13.08 -44.46 5.09
CA GLN A 514 12.40 -43.91 3.91
C GLN A 514 12.23 -42.39 4.02
N LEU A 515 11.79 -41.88 5.18
CA LEU A 515 11.66 -40.44 5.43
C LEU A 515 12.99 -39.70 5.30
N ARG A 516 14.08 -40.25 5.86
CA ARG A 516 15.43 -39.69 5.72
C ARG A 516 15.93 -39.69 4.28
N THR A 517 15.67 -40.75 3.54
CA THR A 517 16.02 -40.83 2.11
C THR A 517 15.28 -39.75 1.33
N MET A 518 13.99 -39.57 1.61
CA MET A 518 13.15 -38.58 0.95
C MET A 518 13.55 -37.14 1.30
N ALA A 519 13.83 -36.86 2.58
CA ALA A 519 14.34 -35.57 3.05
C ALA A 519 15.70 -35.22 2.40
N ALA A 520 16.61 -36.19 2.31
CA ALA A 520 17.91 -35.98 1.66
C ALA A 520 17.75 -35.63 0.17
N LEU A 521 16.77 -36.21 -0.51
CA LEU A 521 16.51 -35.90 -1.93
C LEU A 521 15.91 -34.50 -2.11
N LEU A 522 15.04 -34.05 -1.20
CA LEU A 522 14.46 -32.69 -1.21
C LEU A 522 15.47 -31.61 -0.79
N LEU A 523 16.35 -31.93 0.15
CA LEU A 523 17.39 -31.04 0.65
C LEU A 523 18.69 -31.16 -0.17
N LEU A 524 18.54 -31.45 -1.47
CA LEU A 524 19.62 -31.44 -2.47
C LEU A 524 20.84 -32.32 -2.13
N GLY A 525 20.62 -33.38 -1.35
CA GLY A 525 21.62 -34.36 -0.92
C GLY A 525 22.36 -34.02 0.37
N ASP A 526 21.94 -33.00 1.12
CA ASP A 526 22.51 -32.68 2.43
C ASP A 526 21.98 -33.65 3.50
N ALA A 527 22.81 -34.62 3.87
CA ALA A 527 22.44 -35.70 4.79
C ALA A 527 22.27 -35.20 6.24
N ASP A 528 23.04 -34.19 6.66
CA ASP A 528 22.98 -33.65 8.02
C ASP A 528 21.74 -32.79 8.19
N LEU A 529 21.42 -31.97 7.18
CA LEU A 529 20.20 -31.17 7.15
C LEU A 529 18.95 -32.07 7.07
N ALA A 530 19.01 -33.15 6.28
CA ALA A 530 17.92 -34.11 6.18
C ALA A 530 17.67 -34.88 7.48
N ALA A 531 18.72 -35.27 8.19
CA ALA A 531 18.58 -35.89 9.50
C ALA A 531 17.90 -34.94 10.49
N ARG A 532 18.37 -33.68 10.55
CA ARG A 532 17.77 -32.65 11.41
C ARG A 532 16.31 -32.35 11.06
N CYS A 533 15.99 -32.27 9.77
CA CYS A 533 14.61 -32.03 9.31
C CYS A 533 13.66 -33.14 9.77
N VAL A 534 14.07 -34.41 9.63
CA VAL A 534 13.29 -35.56 10.09
C VAL A 534 13.15 -35.55 11.60
N ASP A 535 14.23 -35.28 12.33
CA ASP A 535 14.20 -35.29 13.80
C ASP A 535 13.25 -34.19 14.33
N ILE A 536 13.32 -32.96 13.79
CA ILE A 536 12.39 -31.87 14.13
C ILE A 536 10.94 -32.25 13.82
N THR A 537 10.69 -32.85 12.65
CA THR A 537 9.33 -33.27 12.24
C THR A 537 8.76 -34.29 13.22
N LEU A 538 9.56 -35.28 13.62
CA LEU A 538 9.13 -36.34 14.53
C LEU A 538 9.00 -35.86 15.98
N GLU A 539 9.85 -34.92 16.42
CA GLU A 539 9.75 -34.27 17.73
C GLU A 539 8.47 -33.43 17.83
N ALA A 540 8.20 -32.57 16.84
CA ALA A 540 6.96 -31.79 16.78
C ALA A 540 5.72 -32.69 16.79
N LEU A 541 5.74 -33.75 15.96
CA LEU A 541 4.65 -34.73 15.91
C LEU A 541 4.46 -35.48 17.24
N ALA A 542 5.51 -35.66 18.05
CA ALA A 542 5.38 -36.30 19.35
C ALA A 542 4.78 -35.39 20.43
N GLU A 543 4.83 -34.06 20.24
CA GLU A 543 4.28 -33.05 21.13
C GLU A 543 2.87 -32.58 20.76
N ASP A 544 2.41 -32.91 19.54
CA ASP A 544 1.07 -32.60 19.04
C ASP A 544 -0.06 -33.28 19.83
N ASP A 545 -1.28 -32.75 19.68
CA ASP A 545 -2.49 -33.32 20.27
C ASP A 545 -2.66 -34.79 19.82
N PRO A 546 -2.72 -35.77 20.74
CA PRO A 546 -2.87 -37.19 20.41
C PRO A 546 -4.12 -37.53 19.59
N GLU A 547 -5.14 -36.68 19.62
CA GLU A 547 -6.40 -36.82 18.89
C GLU A 547 -6.39 -36.10 17.53
N GLU A 548 -5.34 -35.36 17.19
CA GLU A 548 -5.17 -34.71 15.88
C GLU A 548 -5.07 -35.76 14.77
N GLU A 549 -5.66 -35.50 13.61
CA GLU A 549 -5.73 -36.44 12.49
C GLU A 549 -5.06 -35.86 11.23
N TYR A 550 -3.96 -36.50 10.80
CA TYR A 550 -3.23 -36.10 9.60
C TYR A 550 -3.64 -36.93 8.38
N GLU A 551 -3.99 -36.26 7.28
CA GLU A 551 -4.40 -36.91 6.04
C GLU A 551 -3.22 -37.57 5.31
N GLY A 552 -3.41 -38.80 4.84
CA GLY A 552 -2.46 -39.49 3.97
C GLY A 552 -2.98 -40.86 3.53
N ASP A 553 -2.54 -41.37 2.37
CA ASP A 553 -2.92 -42.72 1.93
C ASP A 553 -2.22 -43.83 2.75
N SER A 554 -1.09 -43.48 3.40
CA SER A 554 -0.35 -44.27 4.37
C SER A 554 0.24 -43.38 5.49
N PRO A 555 0.69 -43.94 6.63
CA PRO A 555 1.36 -43.17 7.68
C PRO A 555 2.60 -42.41 7.19
N GLU A 556 3.34 -42.98 6.23
CA GLU A 556 4.49 -42.34 5.59
C GLU A 556 4.08 -41.15 4.73
N ALA A 557 2.94 -41.25 4.01
CA ALA A 557 2.40 -40.15 3.24
C ALA A 557 1.94 -38.99 4.14
N ALA A 558 1.28 -39.29 5.25
CA ALA A 558 0.85 -38.29 6.23
C ALA A 558 2.07 -37.61 6.89
N CYS A 559 3.07 -38.39 7.32
CA CYS A 559 4.32 -37.87 7.87
C CYS A 559 5.10 -37.03 6.86
N PHE A 560 5.03 -37.38 5.57
CA PHE A 560 5.71 -36.64 4.53
C PHE A 560 5.20 -35.20 4.40
N PHE A 561 3.89 -34.94 4.51
CA PHE A 561 3.38 -33.56 4.42
C PHE A 561 3.84 -32.70 5.60
N LEU A 562 4.01 -33.30 6.78
CA LEU A 562 4.60 -32.62 7.93
C LEU A 562 6.08 -32.32 7.69
N LEU A 563 6.83 -33.31 7.19
CA LEU A 563 8.23 -33.17 6.82
C LEU A 563 8.43 -32.11 5.73
N TRP A 564 7.51 -32.06 4.77
CA TRP A 564 7.47 -31.05 3.73
C TRP A 564 7.28 -29.65 4.30
N SER A 565 6.32 -29.48 5.20
CA SER A 565 6.08 -28.22 5.91
C SER A 565 7.34 -27.76 6.65
N THR A 566 8.00 -28.67 7.39
CA THR A 566 9.27 -28.37 8.05
C THR A 566 10.38 -27.98 7.06
N ALA A 567 10.50 -28.67 5.93
CA ALA A 567 11.49 -28.36 4.90
C ALA A 567 11.21 -27.02 4.18
N ALA A 568 9.93 -26.67 3.99
CA ALA A 568 9.49 -25.43 3.37
C ALA A 568 9.64 -24.24 4.33
N ASP A 569 8.98 -24.27 5.48
CA ASP A 569 8.82 -23.12 6.37
C ASP A 569 10.07 -22.86 7.23
N ALA A 570 10.73 -23.91 7.71
CA ALA A 570 11.89 -23.76 8.61
C ALA A 570 13.22 -23.68 7.85
N LEU A 571 13.31 -24.27 6.66
CA LEU A 571 14.57 -24.42 5.92
C LEU A 571 14.54 -23.77 4.52
N GLY A 572 13.39 -23.31 4.02
CA GLY A 572 13.27 -22.61 2.75
C GLY A 572 13.45 -23.49 1.50
N HIS A 573 13.26 -24.81 1.62
CA HIS A 573 13.50 -25.79 0.56
C HIS A 573 12.23 -26.32 -0.13
N GLY A 574 11.15 -25.54 -0.09
CA GLY A 574 9.89 -25.84 -0.76
C GLY A 574 8.83 -24.78 -0.46
N THR A 575 7.66 -24.87 -1.08
CA THR A 575 6.51 -24.00 -0.79
C THR A 575 5.19 -24.67 -1.19
N THR A 576 4.08 -24.10 -0.75
CA THR A 576 2.72 -24.49 -1.12
C THR A 576 2.00 -23.32 -1.79
N LEU A 577 1.45 -23.53 -2.99
CA LEU A 577 0.71 -22.49 -3.73
C LEU A 577 -0.70 -22.97 -4.09
N ASP A 578 -1.69 -22.09 -3.96
CA ASP A 578 -3.05 -22.32 -4.47
C ASP A 578 -3.09 -22.13 -6.00
N TRP A 579 -3.96 -22.85 -6.70
CA TRP A 579 -4.12 -22.74 -8.15
C TRP A 579 -4.49 -21.34 -8.64
N LYS A 580 -5.08 -20.50 -7.79
CA LYS A 580 -5.41 -19.10 -8.09
C LYS A 580 -4.25 -18.14 -7.90
N SER A 581 -3.21 -18.53 -7.16
CA SER A 581 -2.05 -17.69 -6.81
C SER A 581 -1.01 -17.63 -7.93
N VAL A 582 -1.45 -17.42 -9.17
CA VAL A 582 -0.55 -17.35 -10.34
C VAL A 582 0.41 -16.15 -10.23
N ASP A 583 -0.02 -15.09 -9.55
CA ASP A 583 0.75 -13.89 -9.24
C ASP A 583 1.92 -14.13 -8.28
N GLU A 584 1.98 -15.28 -7.61
CA GLU A 584 3.10 -15.68 -6.76
C GLU A 584 4.24 -16.36 -7.55
N VAL A 585 3.99 -16.81 -8.79
CA VAL A 585 5.00 -17.46 -9.64
C VAL A 585 6.21 -16.54 -9.92
N PRO A 586 6.05 -15.25 -10.28
CA PRO A 586 7.19 -14.34 -10.43
C PRO A 586 7.99 -14.13 -9.14
N ARG A 587 7.38 -14.41 -7.97
CA ARG A 587 7.97 -14.25 -6.64
C ARG A 587 8.46 -15.58 -6.04
N ILE A 588 8.52 -16.66 -6.82
CA ILE A 588 8.90 -18.00 -6.32
C ILE A 588 10.23 -18.03 -5.55
N ALA A 589 11.17 -17.11 -5.83
CA ALA A 589 12.44 -16.97 -5.12
C ALA A 589 12.31 -16.48 -3.67
N GLN A 590 11.19 -15.84 -3.32
CA GLN A 590 10.84 -15.45 -1.95
C GLN A 590 10.30 -16.65 -1.17
N HIS A 591 9.70 -17.61 -1.87
CA HIS A 591 9.05 -18.79 -1.31
C HIS A 591 9.97 -20.01 -1.21
N ILE A 592 10.90 -20.17 -2.16
CA ILE A 592 11.92 -21.22 -2.15
C ILE A 592 13.29 -20.53 -2.11
N ALA A 593 13.96 -20.59 -0.96
CA ALA A 593 15.21 -19.91 -0.64
C ALA A 593 16.44 -20.57 -1.31
N LEU A 594 16.35 -20.84 -2.61
CA LEU A 594 17.44 -21.39 -3.41
C LEU A 594 18.16 -20.29 -4.19
N PRO A 595 19.51 -20.18 -4.09
CA PRO A 595 20.28 -19.20 -4.86
C PRO A 595 20.02 -19.27 -6.38
N ALA A 596 19.74 -20.47 -6.89
CA ALA A 596 19.44 -20.71 -8.30
C ALA A 596 18.14 -20.03 -8.78
N LEU A 597 17.24 -19.61 -7.88
CA LEU A 597 15.98 -18.95 -8.22
C LEU A 597 16.02 -17.42 -8.06
N ARG A 598 17.04 -16.83 -7.43
CA ARG A 598 17.10 -15.39 -7.07
C ARG A 598 16.81 -14.44 -8.24
N ASP A 599 17.34 -14.78 -9.41
CA ASP A 599 17.20 -13.97 -10.63
C ASP A 599 16.10 -14.47 -11.56
N PHE A 600 15.27 -15.42 -11.11
CA PHE A 600 14.12 -15.86 -11.89
C PHE A 600 13.21 -14.65 -12.17
N ARG A 601 12.85 -14.52 -13.44
CA ARG A 601 11.91 -13.52 -13.93
C ARG A 601 10.98 -14.22 -14.90
N TRP A 602 9.69 -14.16 -14.58
CA TRP A 602 8.65 -14.54 -15.51
C TRP A 602 7.96 -13.25 -15.96
N ALA A 603 8.17 -12.86 -17.22
CA ALA A 603 7.55 -11.67 -17.76
C ALA A 603 6.07 -11.98 -18.02
N ASP A 604 5.16 -11.33 -17.28
CA ASP A 604 3.71 -11.39 -17.48
C ASP A 604 3.38 -11.36 -18.98
N GLN A 605 2.90 -12.49 -19.52
CA GLN A 605 2.44 -12.49 -20.89
C GLN A 605 1.02 -11.89 -20.96
N GLN A 606 0.72 -11.32 -22.12
CA GLN A 606 -0.56 -10.69 -22.38
C GLN A 606 -1.61 -11.78 -22.63
N ASP A 607 -2.27 -12.22 -21.55
CA ASP A 607 -3.64 -12.79 -21.48
C ASP A 607 -3.68 -14.04 -20.57
N GLY A 608 -4.15 -13.89 -19.33
CA GLY A 608 -4.68 -15.00 -18.51
C GLY A 608 -3.71 -16.17 -18.26
N ASP A 609 -2.50 -15.88 -17.77
CA ASP A 609 -1.48 -16.89 -17.47
C ASP A 609 -2.03 -17.99 -16.55
N ALA A 610 -1.80 -19.25 -16.91
CA ALA A 610 -2.22 -20.41 -16.12
C ALA A 610 -1.07 -20.88 -15.22
N MET A 611 -1.38 -21.37 -14.01
CA MET A 611 -0.39 -21.91 -13.08
C MET A 611 0.56 -22.93 -13.75
N ALA A 612 0.03 -23.79 -14.62
CA ALA A 612 0.82 -24.76 -15.38
C ALA A 612 1.93 -24.14 -16.25
N GLU A 613 1.68 -22.96 -16.85
CA GLU A 613 2.66 -22.25 -17.67
C GLU A 613 3.74 -21.62 -16.81
N GLY A 614 3.36 -21.08 -15.65
CA GLY A 614 4.29 -20.57 -14.64
C GLY A 614 5.24 -21.63 -14.11
N LEU A 615 4.71 -22.81 -13.74
CA LEU A 615 5.53 -23.93 -13.29
C LEU A 615 6.46 -24.47 -14.39
N ALA A 616 6.00 -24.51 -15.63
CA ALA A 616 6.85 -24.87 -16.77
C ALA A 616 8.00 -23.87 -17.00
N ALA A 617 7.74 -22.57 -16.80
CA ALA A 617 8.78 -21.54 -16.87
C ALA A 617 9.84 -21.70 -15.77
N ILE A 618 9.41 -21.96 -14.53
CA ILE A 618 10.33 -22.25 -13.41
C ILE A 618 11.17 -23.50 -13.71
N ALA A 619 10.55 -24.58 -14.18
CA ALA A 619 11.25 -25.82 -14.52
C ALA A 619 12.29 -25.61 -15.63
N ALA A 620 11.94 -24.86 -16.68
CA ALA A 620 12.85 -24.51 -17.76
C ALA A 620 14.05 -23.67 -17.27
N TYR A 621 13.82 -22.77 -16.31
CA TYR A 621 14.86 -21.93 -15.72
C TYR A 621 15.81 -22.73 -14.80
N LEU A 622 15.31 -23.73 -14.09
CA LEU A 622 16.10 -24.60 -13.21
C LEU A 622 16.98 -25.61 -13.97
N ALA A 623 16.56 -26.03 -15.18
CA ALA A 623 17.24 -27.08 -15.94
C ALA A 623 18.75 -26.82 -16.21
N PRO A 624 19.20 -25.61 -16.61
CA PRO A 624 20.62 -25.29 -16.76
C PRO A 624 21.44 -25.46 -15.47
N HIS A 625 20.81 -25.33 -14.30
CA HIS A 625 21.43 -25.50 -12.99
C HIS A 625 21.49 -26.98 -12.53
N GLN A 626 21.11 -27.94 -13.39
CA GLN A 626 20.99 -29.37 -13.04
C GLN A 626 19.97 -29.63 -11.91
N LEU A 627 18.92 -28.81 -11.86
CA LEU A 627 17.83 -28.91 -10.90
C LEU A 627 16.51 -29.20 -11.63
N ARG A 628 15.57 -29.83 -10.93
CA ARG A 628 14.21 -30.10 -11.41
C ARG A 628 13.18 -29.65 -10.40
N LEU A 629 12.10 -29.05 -10.91
CA LEU A 629 10.94 -28.71 -10.11
C LEU A 629 10.09 -29.98 -9.93
N VAL A 630 9.64 -30.21 -8.70
CA VAL A 630 8.74 -31.31 -8.37
C VAL A 630 7.48 -30.76 -7.72
N ASN A 631 6.33 -31.25 -8.17
CA ASN A 631 5.07 -31.09 -7.44
C ASN A 631 4.71 -32.44 -6.82
N VAL A 632 4.65 -32.51 -5.49
CA VAL A 632 4.56 -33.81 -4.80
C VAL A 632 3.16 -34.43 -4.85
N GLN A 633 2.13 -33.64 -5.17
CA GLN A 633 0.76 -34.12 -5.31
C GLN A 633 0.05 -33.51 -6.52
N GLY A 634 -0.44 -34.36 -7.43
CA GLY A 634 -1.22 -33.92 -8.60
C GLY A 634 -2.74 -33.86 -8.33
N GLY A 635 -3.19 -32.98 -7.42
CA GLY A 635 -4.61 -32.75 -7.08
C GLY A 635 -5.03 -31.28 -7.22
N GLU A 636 -6.32 -31.03 -7.43
CA GLU A 636 -6.86 -29.91 -8.26
C GLU A 636 -6.77 -28.47 -7.71
N ASP A 637 -6.35 -28.23 -6.46
CA ASP A 637 -6.36 -26.86 -5.92
C ASP A 637 -5.02 -26.37 -5.30
N THR A 638 -4.09 -27.25 -4.94
CA THR A 638 -2.85 -26.87 -4.21
C THR A 638 -1.61 -27.58 -4.76
N TYR A 639 -0.56 -26.82 -4.99
CA TYR A 639 0.72 -27.27 -5.52
C TYR A 639 1.77 -27.33 -4.40
N TYR A 640 2.34 -28.51 -4.16
CA TYR A 640 3.43 -28.72 -3.20
C TYR A 640 4.76 -28.70 -3.96
N LEU A 641 5.33 -27.51 -4.11
CA LEU A 641 6.47 -27.24 -4.99
C LEU A 641 7.82 -27.32 -4.26
N GLY A 642 8.73 -28.10 -4.81
CA GLY A 642 10.07 -28.27 -4.29
C GLY A 642 11.06 -28.50 -5.41
N VAL A 643 12.35 -28.55 -5.08
CA VAL A 643 13.41 -28.66 -6.08
C VAL A 643 14.34 -29.81 -5.71
N VAL A 644 14.60 -30.69 -6.67
CA VAL A 644 15.54 -31.82 -6.52
C VAL A 644 16.67 -31.71 -7.53
N ARG A 645 17.80 -32.39 -7.28
CA ARG A 645 18.87 -32.51 -8.28
C ARG A 645 18.37 -33.35 -9.47
N ALA A 646 18.70 -32.95 -10.69
CA ALA A 646 18.23 -33.64 -11.90
C ALA A 646 18.60 -35.13 -11.93
N GLN A 647 19.78 -35.48 -11.41
CA GLN A 647 20.24 -36.88 -11.29
C GLN A 647 19.44 -37.71 -10.28
N ASP A 648 18.78 -37.06 -9.32
CA ASP A 648 18.06 -37.68 -8.21
C ASP A 648 16.55 -37.78 -8.45
N ALA A 649 16.04 -37.17 -9.53
CA ALA A 649 14.60 -37.06 -9.79
C ALA A 649 13.89 -38.42 -9.89
N GLU A 650 14.52 -39.41 -10.52
CA GLU A 650 13.97 -40.77 -10.61
C GLU A 650 14.03 -41.50 -9.26
N ALA A 651 15.06 -41.26 -8.45
CA ALA A 651 15.16 -41.80 -7.10
C ALA A 651 14.08 -41.19 -6.19
N PHE A 652 13.87 -39.88 -6.26
CA PHE A 652 12.80 -39.18 -5.56
C PHE A 652 11.42 -39.72 -5.95
N LYS A 653 11.15 -39.87 -7.25
CA LYS A 653 9.91 -40.46 -7.75
C LYS A 653 9.68 -41.88 -7.22
N ALA A 654 10.71 -42.72 -7.20
CA ALA A 654 10.60 -44.09 -6.71
C ALA A 654 10.26 -44.14 -5.20
N VAL A 655 10.93 -43.31 -4.39
CA VAL A 655 10.67 -43.23 -2.94
C VAL A 655 9.30 -42.64 -2.63
N ALA A 656 8.89 -41.59 -3.34
CA ALA A 656 7.57 -40.98 -3.21
C ALA A 656 6.44 -41.96 -3.57
N LEU A 657 6.60 -42.74 -4.65
CA LEU A 657 5.63 -43.78 -5.02
C LEU A 657 5.52 -44.90 -3.98
N GLN A 658 6.62 -45.26 -3.33
CA GLN A 658 6.60 -46.22 -2.21
C GLN A 658 5.82 -45.68 -1.01
N ALA A 659 5.86 -44.37 -0.78
CA ALA A 659 5.06 -43.66 0.22
C ALA A 659 3.63 -43.32 -0.28
N ALA A 660 3.15 -43.95 -1.35
CA ALA A 660 1.85 -43.72 -1.96
C ALA A 660 1.59 -42.27 -2.45
N LEU A 661 2.63 -41.45 -2.57
CA LEU A 661 2.56 -40.11 -3.17
C LEU A 661 2.59 -40.21 -4.70
N ARG A 662 2.10 -39.16 -5.38
CA ARG A 662 2.04 -39.10 -6.85
C ARG A 662 2.74 -37.85 -7.35
N PRO A 663 4.09 -37.82 -7.32
CA PRO A 663 4.83 -36.64 -7.73
C PRO A 663 4.73 -36.45 -9.24
N VAL A 664 4.55 -35.19 -9.64
CA VAL A 664 4.73 -34.71 -11.01
C VAL A 664 6.11 -34.07 -11.09
N LEU A 665 6.99 -34.67 -11.89
CA LEU A 665 8.29 -34.09 -12.21
C LEU A 665 8.11 -33.16 -13.41
N LEU A 666 8.42 -31.87 -13.24
CA LEU A 666 8.29 -30.85 -14.28
C LEU A 666 9.64 -30.55 -14.94
#